data_AF-A0A7Y3XD42-F1
#
_entry.id   AF-A0A7Y3XD42-F1
#
_cell.length_a   1.000
_cell.length_b   1.000
_cell.length_c   1.000
_cell.angle_alpha   90.00
_cell.angle_beta   90.00
_cell.angle_gamma   90.00
#
_symmetry.space_group_name_H-M   'P 1'
#
loop_
_entity.id
_entity.type
_entity.pdbx_description
1 polymer ?
#
loop_
_entity_poly.entity_id
_entity_poly.type
_entity_poly.pdbx_seq_one_letter_code
_entity_poly.pdbx_strand_id
1 'polypeptide(L)'
;MNFPHHWDTEVFIIQGESRHDLMKAVDRLCRFISGNPALELKDLAFTLNCPLQESGCRLAIVANSLQDLEKKLNHSLKQLENPRCNRIKDKGGIFFFEEPLSREGTLAFLFPGEGSQYVNMLADLYQHFQDVRACFDRIDRAFLNNKRNILPSQIIFPPPHAQSSRFDTSEQILWQMDFAVAAVFIANQALFTLLDYLEIRPDAMVGHSSGEFVALMASGAVDLQNEEQVIQLALDLLRIHESLKEKIPDARLLAVGAANPSVVDSVAAESGGLLHVAMDNCPHQIVLCGSETTIASVTNRLQSQGAICNLLPFHRAYHTPLFKPVCDQFFPFFQALKIVSPRIPIYSCATAQSHQDDPEEIRRLAVEQWCRPVRFHETINAMYADGVRIFVEVGPRGNLTSFVDDILQNRRYIAVPSNVSQRSGITQINYMIGLLAAHGVRMRLDYLYAHRAPERLSFGVVDKQGEKPGKKPESARLTQKLPVLQPASGSKPYTSDALPYSSFSLAPKVLQSQSSSRSRAMLDHLQMMEQFLVTQQEIMTSFLAGSYKIPCDTMISAPWPQIVSHLPSSLGFQCCRISETGDESLLHTLIPGVLSHRELEVWLRLSGPEKRRMEWLLGRLAAKDAVRLFLKDQYQLKANPADIEITTDKHGRPLAGGELIGKLDCRLTISITHSGRSAAAVAGKCGNHLGVGIDMESVGQNHEGLERIALSAKEQMLLSAVPVSKREQWILRLWCAKEAAAKALGRGMAGNPLNLFVQKIDAESGEVSLALSGELARQLNDYKDMSFTAHTRHDGDFIFAISMV
;
A
#
# COMPACT_ATOMS: atom_id res chain seq x y z
N MET A 1 -13.49 -17.64 -14.05
CA MET A 1 -13.12 -16.23 -13.78
C MET A 1 -11.81 -15.98 -14.52
N ASN A 2 -11.79 -15.07 -15.50
CA ASN A 2 -10.54 -14.60 -16.09
C ASN A 2 -9.86 -13.71 -15.05
N PHE A 3 -8.89 -14.26 -14.31
CA PHE A 3 -8.02 -13.44 -13.48
C PHE A 3 -7.21 -12.53 -14.41
N PRO A 4 -7.03 -11.22 -14.09
CA PRO A 4 -6.17 -10.38 -14.89
C PRO A 4 -4.75 -10.96 -14.85
N HIS A 5 -4.26 -11.49 -15.98
CA HIS A 5 -2.90 -12.03 -16.15
C HIS A 5 -1.80 -10.94 -16.13
N HIS A 6 -2.18 -9.70 -15.82
CA HIS A 6 -1.32 -8.53 -15.84
C HIS A 6 -0.70 -8.31 -14.47
N TRP A 7 0.61 -8.17 -14.44
CA TRP A 7 1.39 -7.84 -13.25
C TRP A 7 1.75 -6.35 -13.28
N ASP A 8 1.75 -5.71 -12.11
CA ASP A 8 2.06 -4.28 -11.99
C ASP A 8 3.49 -3.93 -12.45
N THR A 9 4.40 -4.90 -12.33
CA THR A 9 5.80 -4.79 -12.76
C THR A 9 6.32 -6.12 -13.29
N GLU A 10 7.40 -6.02 -14.06
CA GLU A 10 8.26 -7.15 -14.43
C GLU A 10 9.70 -6.87 -13.98
N VAL A 11 10.45 -7.93 -13.71
CA VAL A 11 11.91 -7.89 -13.58
C VAL A 11 12.56 -8.26 -14.91
N PHE A 12 13.59 -7.53 -15.30
CA PHE A 12 14.38 -7.75 -16.53
C PHE A 12 15.82 -7.97 -16.14
N ILE A 13 16.37 -9.15 -16.40
CA ILE A 13 17.76 -9.50 -16.10
C ILE A 13 18.55 -9.50 -17.40
N ILE A 14 19.45 -8.53 -17.53
CA ILE A 14 20.38 -8.41 -18.64
C ILE A 14 21.72 -8.97 -18.17
N GLN A 15 22.36 -9.79 -19.00
CA GLN A 15 23.58 -10.51 -18.65
C GLN A 15 24.66 -10.34 -19.74
N GLY A 16 25.91 -10.41 -19.33
CA GLY A 16 27.09 -10.48 -20.20
C GLY A 16 28.27 -11.15 -19.49
N GLU A 17 29.18 -11.76 -20.22
CA GLU A 17 30.36 -12.44 -19.64
C GLU A 17 31.29 -11.45 -18.92
N SER A 18 31.36 -10.22 -19.44
CA SER A 18 32.09 -9.10 -18.86
C SER A 18 31.19 -7.87 -18.72
N ARG A 19 31.66 -6.86 -17.97
CA ARG A 19 31.02 -5.53 -17.90
C ARG A 19 30.81 -4.92 -19.28
N HIS A 20 31.77 -5.07 -20.18
CA HIS A 20 31.69 -4.56 -21.55
C HIS A 20 30.59 -5.25 -22.35
N ASP A 21 30.47 -6.57 -22.23
CA ASP A 21 29.43 -7.33 -22.93
C ASP A 21 28.05 -7.09 -22.33
N LEU A 22 27.96 -6.86 -21.02
CA LEU A 22 26.75 -6.40 -20.36
C LEU A 22 26.30 -5.04 -20.92
N MET A 23 27.21 -4.06 -21.05
CA MET A 23 26.90 -2.76 -21.63
C MET A 23 26.42 -2.88 -23.08
N LYS A 24 27.06 -3.74 -23.90
CA LYS A 24 26.57 -4.03 -25.27
C LYS A 24 25.18 -4.66 -25.26
N ALA A 25 24.88 -5.56 -24.34
CA ALA A 25 23.57 -6.18 -24.22
C ALA A 25 22.49 -5.16 -23.83
N VAL A 26 22.79 -4.25 -22.89
CA VAL A 26 21.92 -3.13 -22.51
C VAL A 26 21.65 -2.20 -23.71
N ASP A 27 22.69 -1.81 -24.45
CA ASP A 27 22.54 -0.93 -25.61
C ASP A 27 21.72 -1.58 -26.75
N ARG A 28 21.94 -2.88 -27.01
CA ARG A 28 21.10 -3.65 -27.95
C ARG A 28 19.64 -3.69 -27.51
N LEU A 29 19.39 -3.88 -26.22
CA LEU A 29 18.04 -3.92 -25.66
C LEU A 29 17.34 -2.56 -25.78
N CYS A 30 18.04 -1.46 -25.47
CA CYS A 30 17.50 -0.10 -25.70
C CYS A 30 17.05 0.07 -27.15
N ARG A 31 17.92 -0.25 -28.12
CA ARG A 31 17.60 -0.15 -29.56
C ARG A 31 16.42 -1.04 -29.97
N PHE A 32 16.33 -2.24 -29.40
CA PHE A 32 15.22 -3.15 -29.66
C PHE A 32 13.88 -2.60 -29.14
N ILE A 33 13.85 -2.06 -27.93
CA ILE A 33 12.64 -1.49 -27.32
C ILE A 33 12.18 -0.25 -28.10
N SER A 34 13.07 0.68 -28.44
CA SER A 34 12.70 1.89 -29.19
C SER A 34 12.14 1.57 -30.58
N GLY A 35 12.55 0.44 -31.18
CA GLY A 35 12.04 -0.04 -32.46
C GLY A 35 10.71 -0.82 -32.38
N ASN A 36 10.26 -1.21 -31.18
CA ASN A 36 9.09 -2.08 -30.98
C ASN A 36 8.21 -1.55 -29.83
N PRO A 37 7.46 -0.45 -30.01
CA PRO A 37 6.69 0.18 -28.93
C PRO A 37 5.46 -0.63 -28.47
N ALA A 38 5.06 -1.67 -29.21
CA ALA A 38 3.90 -2.52 -28.92
C ALA A 38 4.24 -3.81 -28.15
N LEU A 39 5.46 -3.92 -27.58
CA LEU A 39 5.87 -5.11 -26.84
C LEU A 39 5.10 -5.24 -25.52
N GLU A 40 4.68 -6.46 -25.21
CA GLU A 40 4.22 -6.81 -23.87
C GLU A 40 5.43 -7.00 -22.95
N LEU A 41 5.40 -6.40 -21.76
CA LEU A 41 6.50 -6.50 -20.80
C LEU A 41 6.80 -7.95 -20.41
N LYS A 42 5.76 -8.77 -20.24
CA LYS A 42 5.90 -10.19 -19.85
C LYS A 42 6.71 -10.99 -20.87
N ASP A 43 6.54 -10.70 -22.15
CA ASP A 43 7.19 -11.44 -23.25
C ASP A 43 8.66 -11.06 -23.32
N LEU A 44 8.96 -9.77 -23.13
CA LEU A 44 10.32 -9.28 -23.03
C LEU A 44 11.04 -9.83 -21.79
N ALA A 45 10.39 -9.78 -20.63
CA ALA A 45 10.94 -10.31 -19.37
C ALA A 45 11.19 -11.81 -19.47
N PHE A 46 10.23 -12.59 -19.97
CA PHE A 46 10.37 -14.03 -20.21
C PHE A 46 11.56 -14.34 -21.15
N THR A 47 11.70 -13.56 -22.23
CA THR A 47 12.78 -13.75 -23.21
C THR A 47 14.16 -13.51 -22.59
N LEU A 48 14.28 -12.52 -21.70
CA LEU A 48 15.53 -12.17 -21.03
C LEU A 48 15.85 -13.09 -19.84
N ASN A 49 14.85 -13.47 -19.05
CA ASN A 49 15.05 -14.12 -17.75
C ASN A 49 15.16 -15.64 -17.82
N CYS A 50 14.47 -16.31 -18.74
CA CYS A 50 14.52 -17.78 -18.83
C CYS A 50 15.86 -18.37 -19.32
N PRO A 51 16.68 -17.69 -20.15
CA PRO A 51 18.04 -18.15 -20.46
C PRO A 51 19.08 -17.69 -19.43
N LEU A 52 18.69 -17.44 -18.18
CA LEU A 52 19.58 -16.98 -17.11
C LEU A 52 20.78 -17.91 -16.96
N GLN A 53 21.97 -17.40 -17.25
CA GLN A 53 23.22 -18.16 -17.15
C GLN A 53 23.74 -18.12 -15.71
N GLU A 54 24.42 -19.19 -15.26
CA GLU A 54 24.97 -19.26 -13.89
C GLU A 54 26.09 -18.24 -13.64
N SER A 55 26.87 -17.88 -14.66
CA SER A 55 28.02 -16.97 -14.57
C SER A 55 27.82 -15.65 -15.33
N GLY A 56 28.72 -14.69 -15.08
CA GLY A 56 28.76 -13.39 -15.76
C GLY A 56 28.36 -12.20 -14.88
N CYS A 57 28.37 -11.01 -15.48
CA CYS A 57 27.87 -9.77 -14.91
C CYS A 57 26.39 -9.61 -15.23
N ARG A 58 25.60 -9.18 -14.25
CA ARG A 58 24.14 -9.05 -14.39
C ARG A 58 23.68 -7.65 -13.97
N LEU A 59 22.81 -7.05 -14.78
CA LEU A 59 22.02 -5.87 -14.44
C LEU A 59 20.57 -6.32 -14.36
N ALA A 60 19.93 -6.14 -13.20
CA ALA A 60 18.52 -6.36 -13.04
C ALA A 60 17.77 -5.03 -12.93
N ILE A 61 16.65 -4.92 -13.64
CA ILE A 61 15.77 -3.75 -13.61
C ILE A 61 14.35 -4.20 -13.36
N VAL A 62 13.67 -3.61 -12.39
CA VAL A 62 12.22 -3.76 -12.19
C VAL A 62 11.52 -2.57 -12.80
N ALA A 63 10.58 -2.79 -13.72
CA ALA A 63 9.86 -1.73 -14.41
C ALA A 63 8.37 -2.03 -14.58
N ASN A 64 7.55 -0.96 -14.64
CA ASN A 64 6.10 -1.03 -14.80
C ASN A 64 5.60 -0.71 -16.22
N SER A 65 6.49 -0.27 -17.10
CA SER A 65 6.20 0.08 -18.49
C SER A 65 7.46 0.01 -19.35
N LEU A 66 7.32 -0.08 -20.67
CA LEU A 66 8.47 -0.03 -21.58
C LEU A 66 9.21 1.30 -21.46
N GLN A 67 8.49 2.40 -21.25
CA GLN A 67 9.07 3.73 -21.06
C GLN A 67 9.88 3.83 -19.76
N ASP A 68 9.38 3.23 -18.67
CA ASP A 68 10.11 3.14 -17.41
C ASP A 68 11.38 2.29 -17.56
N LEU A 69 11.26 1.13 -18.23
CA LEU A 69 12.40 0.26 -18.54
C LEU A 69 13.46 1.00 -19.38
N GLU A 70 13.07 1.66 -20.47
CA GLU A 70 13.98 2.41 -21.34
C GLU A 70 14.71 3.53 -20.58
N LYS A 71 13.99 4.28 -19.72
CA LYS A 71 14.62 5.29 -18.85
C LYS A 71 15.66 4.68 -17.92
N LYS A 72 15.33 3.56 -17.26
CA LYS A 72 16.22 2.88 -16.32
C LYS A 72 17.41 2.23 -17.01
N LEU A 73 17.25 1.67 -18.21
CA LEU A 73 18.34 1.14 -19.02
C LEU A 73 19.32 2.25 -19.43
N ASN A 74 18.81 3.37 -19.96
CA ASN A 74 19.65 4.52 -20.33
C ASN A 74 20.39 5.11 -19.12
N HIS A 75 19.73 5.18 -17.96
CA HIS A 75 20.36 5.62 -16.72
C HIS A 75 21.46 4.64 -16.26
N SER A 76 21.19 3.34 -16.34
CA SER A 76 22.14 2.29 -15.98
C SER A 76 23.37 2.29 -16.90
N LEU A 77 23.18 2.48 -18.21
CA LEU A 77 24.27 2.55 -19.19
C LEU A 77 25.27 3.65 -18.83
N LYS A 78 24.78 4.87 -18.54
CA LYS A 78 25.62 6.01 -18.11
C LYS A 78 26.41 5.73 -16.84
N GLN A 79 25.82 4.99 -15.90
CA GLN A 79 26.53 4.59 -14.68
C GLN A 79 27.57 3.50 -14.95
N LEU A 80 27.24 2.51 -15.77
CA LEU A 80 28.13 1.41 -16.13
C LEU A 80 29.34 1.87 -16.95
N GLU A 81 29.22 2.94 -17.75
CA GLU A 81 30.33 3.59 -18.45
C GLU A 81 31.40 4.16 -17.50
N ASN A 82 31.02 4.56 -16.28
CA ASN A 82 31.97 5.04 -15.29
C ASN A 82 32.69 3.84 -14.64
N PRO A 83 34.02 3.66 -14.85
CA PRO A 83 34.76 2.51 -14.31
C PRO A 83 34.79 2.46 -12.77
N ARG A 84 34.48 3.57 -12.09
CA ARG A 84 34.39 3.63 -10.62
C ARG A 84 33.05 3.15 -10.07
N CYS A 85 32.03 2.98 -10.93
CA CYS A 85 30.76 2.42 -10.51
C CYS A 85 30.91 0.90 -10.34
N ASN A 86 31.08 0.45 -9.10
CA ASN A 86 31.17 -0.96 -8.74
C ASN A 86 29.83 -1.56 -8.27
N ARG A 87 28.83 -0.70 -8.00
CA ARG A 87 27.47 -1.11 -7.62
C ARG A 87 26.42 -0.08 -8.01
N ILE A 88 25.22 -0.56 -8.30
CA ILE A 88 23.98 0.20 -8.40
C ILE A 88 22.95 -0.54 -7.54
N LYS A 89 22.40 0.13 -6.53
CA LYS A 89 21.29 -0.36 -5.71
C LYS A 89 20.29 0.78 -5.54
N ASP A 90 19.43 0.96 -6.52
CA ASP A 90 18.48 2.07 -6.57
C ASP A 90 17.11 1.69 -6.02
N LYS A 91 16.45 2.63 -5.34
CA LYS A 91 15.08 2.43 -4.80
C LYS A 91 14.03 2.24 -5.89
N GLY A 92 14.30 2.70 -7.11
CA GLY A 92 13.49 2.50 -8.30
C GLY A 92 13.67 1.11 -8.95
N GLY A 93 14.51 0.24 -8.38
CA GLY A 93 14.60 -1.16 -8.79
C GLY A 93 15.69 -1.46 -9.81
N ILE A 94 16.83 -0.76 -9.74
CA ILE A 94 18.02 -1.03 -10.57
C ILE A 94 19.09 -1.66 -9.68
N PHE A 95 19.58 -2.84 -10.09
CA PHE A 95 20.55 -3.63 -9.34
C PHE A 95 21.71 -4.09 -10.23
N PHE A 96 22.93 -3.71 -9.85
CA PHE A 96 24.18 -4.17 -10.46
C PHE A 96 25.25 -4.26 -9.39
N PHE A 97 26.04 -5.32 -9.41
CA PHE A 97 27.18 -5.50 -8.51
C PHE A 97 28.33 -6.14 -9.29
N GLU A 98 29.48 -5.46 -9.29
CA GLU A 98 30.68 -5.95 -9.98
C GLU A 98 31.25 -7.20 -9.28
N GLU A 99 31.09 -7.28 -7.96
CA GLU A 99 31.46 -8.41 -7.13
C GLU A 99 30.20 -9.01 -6.45
N PRO A 100 29.60 -10.05 -7.05
CA PRO A 100 28.42 -10.71 -6.51
C PRO A 100 28.72 -11.50 -5.23
N LEU A 101 27.83 -11.43 -4.23
CA LEU A 101 28.04 -12.05 -2.92
C LEU A 101 27.89 -13.57 -2.93
N SER A 102 27.19 -14.15 -3.93
CA SER A 102 27.08 -15.61 -4.06
C SER A 102 28.41 -16.31 -4.31
N ARG A 103 29.46 -15.56 -4.68
CA ARG A 103 30.83 -16.09 -4.87
C ARG A 103 31.66 -16.08 -3.59
N GLU A 104 31.22 -15.38 -2.55
CA GLU A 104 31.99 -15.12 -1.33
C GLU A 104 31.36 -15.76 -0.08
N GLY A 105 30.08 -16.06 -0.13
CA GLY A 105 29.37 -16.59 1.02
C GLY A 105 28.04 -17.21 0.66
N THR A 106 27.40 -17.69 1.71
CA THR A 106 26.17 -18.50 1.63
C THR A 106 24.91 -17.65 1.80
N LEU A 107 23.78 -18.25 1.43
CA LEU A 107 22.45 -17.66 1.54
C LEU A 107 21.69 -18.26 2.73
N ALA A 108 21.07 -17.42 3.54
CA ALA A 108 20.20 -17.85 4.62
C ALA A 108 18.74 -17.40 4.42
N PHE A 109 17.80 -18.26 4.82
CA PHE A 109 16.40 -17.92 4.97
C PHE A 109 16.07 -17.54 6.42
N LEU A 110 15.29 -16.46 6.58
CA LEU A 110 14.87 -15.92 7.86
C LEU A 110 13.35 -15.96 7.93
N PHE A 111 12.81 -16.71 8.87
CA PHE A 111 11.37 -16.87 9.04
C PHE A 111 10.87 -15.95 10.17
N PRO A 112 10.04 -14.94 9.89
CA PRO A 112 9.48 -14.08 10.94
C PRO A 112 8.44 -14.83 11.78
N GLY A 113 8.29 -14.38 13.03
CA GLY A 113 7.29 -14.89 13.97
C GLY A 113 6.06 -13.98 14.12
N GLU A 114 5.30 -14.22 15.19
CA GLU A 114 4.15 -13.41 15.61
C GLU A 114 4.55 -11.91 15.70
N GLY A 115 3.72 -11.04 15.14
CA GLY A 115 3.97 -9.60 15.01
C GLY A 115 4.28 -9.14 13.58
N SER A 116 4.53 -10.08 12.66
CA SER A 116 4.74 -9.80 11.24
C SER A 116 3.43 -9.80 10.42
N GLN A 117 2.33 -10.32 10.95
CA GLN A 117 1.04 -10.34 10.26
C GLN A 117 0.47 -8.93 10.04
N TYR A 118 -0.30 -8.79 8.95
CA TYR A 118 -1.14 -7.63 8.65
C TYR A 118 -2.25 -8.05 7.68
N VAL A 119 -3.39 -7.35 7.72
CA VAL A 119 -4.53 -7.66 6.83
C VAL A 119 -4.13 -7.52 5.36
N ASN A 120 -4.60 -8.44 4.52
CA ASN A 120 -4.30 -8.59 3.09
C ASN A 120 -2.82 -8.89 2.75
N MET A 121 -2.02 -9.38 3.70
CA MET A 121 -0.69 -9.91 3.37
C MET A 121 -0.79 -11.01 2.32
N LEU A 122 0.10 -10.96 1.31
CA LEU A 122 0.17 -11.92 0.19
C LEU A 122 -1.10 -11.99 -0.68
N ALA A 123 -2.06 -11.06 -0.58
CA ALA A 123 -3.34 -11.15 -1.31
C ALA A 123 -3.17 -11.21 -2.84
N ASP A 124 -2.21 -10.49 -3.38
CA ASP A 124 -1.88 -10.50 -4.81
C ASP A 124 -1.14 -11.78 -5.21
N LEU A 125 -0.19 -12.24 -4.39
CA LEU A 125 0.49 -13.52 -4.62
C LEU A 125 -0.49 -14.70 -4.59
N TYR A 126 -1.45 -14.69 -3.66
CA TYR A 126 -2.56 -15.64 -3.59
C TYR A 126 -3.40 -15.66 -4.88
N GLN A 127 -3.57 -14.50 -5.51
CA GLN A 127 -4.28 -14.39 -6.78
C GLN A 127 -3.50 -14.96 -7.96
N HIS A 128 -2.19 -14.73 -8.01
CA HIS A 128 -1.35 -15.04 -9.18
C HIS A 128 -0.66 -16.40 -9.15
N PHE A 129 -0.40 -16.98 -7.98
CA PHE A 129 0.32 -18.24 -7.84
C PHE A 129 -0.57 -19.32 -7.22
N GLN A 130 -0.81 -20.40 -7.98
CA GLN A 130 -1.69 -21.49 -7.54
C GLN A 130 -1.14 -22.23 -6.32
N ASP A 131 0.18 -22.38 -6.22
CA ASP A 131 0.83 -23.06 -5.09
C ASP A 131 0.81 -22.21 -3.81
N VAL A 132 0.92 -20.89 -3.94
CA VAL A 132 0.70 -19.95 -2.83
C VAL A 132 -0.74 -20.11 -2.35
N ARG A 133 -1.72 -20.06 -3.26
CA ARG A 133 -3.13 -20.29 -2.95
C ARG A 133 -3.38 -21.63 -2.26
N ALA A 134 -2.78 -22.70 -2.75
CA ALA A 134 -2.93 -24.05 -2.19
C ALA A 134 -2.51 -24.10 -0.70
N CYS A 135 -1.53 -23.30 -0.28
CA CYS A 135 -1.13 -23.21 1.13
C CYS A 135 -2.25 -22.64 2.02
N PHE A 136 -2.96 -21.61 1.55
CA PHE A 136 -4.12 -21.06 2.26
C PHE A 136 -5.31 -22.03 2.20
N ASP A 137 -5.59 -22.65 1.05
CA ASP A 137 -6.70 -23.60 0.92
C ASP A 137 -6.49 -24.84 1.82
N ARG A 138 -5.24 -25.25 2.06
CA ARG A 138 -4.88 -26.33 2.99
C ARG A 138 -5.24 -25.97 4.43
N ILE A 139 -4.85 -24.79 4.89
CA ILE A 139 -5.13 -24.40 6.27
C ILE A 139 -6.64 -24.19 6.47
N ASP A 140 -7.34 -23.60 5.50
CA ASP A 140 -8.78 -23.38 5.62
C ASP A 140 -9.53 -24.71 5.74
N ARG A 141 -9.13 -25.73 4.97
CA ARG A 141 -9.67 -27.09 5.10
C ARG A 141 -9.49 -27.66 6.50
N ALA A 142 -8.37 -27.36 7.17
CA ALA A 142 -8.17 -27.73 8.56
C ALA A 142 -9.22 -27.07 9.47
N PHE A 143 -9.56 -25.80 9.23
CA PHE A 143 -10.49 -25.04 10.06
C PHE A 143 -11.98 -25.30 9.78
N LEU A 144 -12.35 -25.98 8.68
CA LEU A 144 -13.74 -26.28 8.34
C LEU A 144 -14.51 -27.04 9.43
N ASN A 145 -13.84 -27.87 10.22
CA ASN A 145 -14.43 -28.65 11.30
C ASN A 145 -14.26 -28.00 12.69
N ASN A 146 -13.76 -26.77 12.77
CA ASN A 146 -13.55 -26.06 14.04
C ASN A 146 -14.87 -25.39 14.49
N LYS A 147 -15.15 -25.44 15.80
CA LYS A 147 -16.34 -24.85 16.45
C LYS A 147 -16.56 -23.36 16.15
N ARG A 148 -15.52 -22.64 15.72
CA ARG A 148 -15.56 -21.18 15.50
C ARG A 148 -16.08 -20.74 14.12
N ASN A 149 -16.21 -21.64 13.13
CA ASN A 149 -16.71 -21.35 11.77
C ASN A 149 -16.04 -20.16 11.04
N ILE A 150 -14.82 -19.76 11.44
CA ILE A 150 -14.06 -18.68 10.80
C ILE A 150 -12.77 -19.27 10.22
N LEU A 151 -12.56 -19.08 8.92
CA LEU A 151 -11.37 -19.56 8.23
C LEU A 151 -10.22 -18.55 8.41
N PRO A 152 -8.96 -18.99 8.62
CA PRO A 152 -7.81 -18.09 8.69
C PRO A 152 -7.70 -17.17 7.47
N SER A 153 -7.96 -17.69 6.26
CA SER A 153 -7.94 -16.87 5.05
C SER A 153 -9.01 -15.77 5.07
N GLN A 154 -10.14 -15.94 5.76
CA GLN A 154 -11.17 -14.91 5.88
C GLN A 154 -10.79 -13.81 6.88
N ILE A 155 -9.83 -14.07 7.77
CA ILE A 155 -9.25 -13.04 8.63
C ILE A 155 -8.13 -12.29 7.89
N ILE A 156 -7.33 -13.00 7.10
CA ILE A 156 -6.25 -12.41 6.30
C ILE A 156 -6.83 -11.64 5.10
N PHE A 157 -7.82 -12.20 4.42
CA PHE A 157 -8.54 -11.67 3.26
C PHE A 157 -10.02 -11.47 3.60
N PRO A 158 -10.36 -10.46 4.42
CA PRO A 158 -11.74 -10.24 4.85
C PRO A 158 -12.67 -10.04 3.63
N PRO A 159 -13.77 -10.82 3.52
CA PRO A 159 -14.64 -10.72 2.37
C PRO A 159 -15.30 -9.33 2.31
N PRO A 160 -15.50 -8.76 1.10
CA PRO A 160 -15.98 -7.39 0.93
C PRO A 160 -17.31 -7.08 1.64
N HIS A 161 -18.10 -8.11 1.96
CA HIS A 161 -19.44 -8.01 2.55
C HIS A 161 -19.49 -8.34 4.05
N ALA A 162 -18.37 -8.65 4.71
CA ALA A 162 -18.33 -8.86 6.18
C ALA A 162 -18.40 -7.55 6.98
N GLN A 163 -18.95 -6.48 6.39
CA GLN A 163 -19.06 -5.15 6.96
C GLN A 163 -20.44 -4.95 7.57
N SER A 164 -20.60 -5.42 8.80
CA SER A 164 -21.41 -4.75 9.81
C SER A 164 -20.52 -4.57 11.03
N SER A 165 -20.20 -3.31 11.38
CA SER A 165 -19.42 -2.90 12.56
C SER A 165 -18.04 -3.55 12.82
N ARG A 166 -17.39 -4.15 11.80
CA ARG A 166 -16.28 -5.12 11.97
C ARG A 166 -14.90 -4.72 11.44
N PHE A 167 -14.68 -3.50 10.95
CA PHE A 167 -13.34 -3.11 10.46
C PHE A 167 -12.29 -3.10 11.57
N ASP A 168 -12.65 -2.69 12.79
CA ASP A 168 -11.80 -2.85 13.96
C ASP A 168 -11.56 -4.32 14.33
N THR A 169 -12.48 -5.23 13.99
CA THR A 169 -12.38 -6.63 14.44
C THR A 169 -11.40 -7.47 13.63
N SER A 170 -11.24 -7.29 12.31
CA SER A 170 -10.37 -8.24 11.54
C SER A 170 -8.90 -8.06 11.88
N GLU A 171 -8.44 -6.81 11.98
CA GLU A 171 -7.08 -6.52 12.46
C GLU A 171 -6.95 -6.98 13.92
N GLN A 172 -7.86 -6.61 14.83
CA GLN A 172 -7.80 -7.06 16.24
C GLN A 172 -7.84 -8.59 16.40
N ILE A 173 -8.65 -9.29 15.61
CA ILE A 173 -8.74 -10.76 15.57
C ILE A 173 -7.43 -11.34 15.06
N LEU A 174 -6.84 -10.75 14.01
CA LEU A 174 -5.56 -11.17 13.46
C LEU A 174 -4.42 -11.04 14.48
N TRP A 175 -4.53 -10.14 15.46
CA TRP A 175 -3.58 -10.01 16.58
C TRP A 175 -3.89 -10.92 17.78
N GLN A 176 -5.00 -11.67 17.78
CA GLN A 176 -5.22 -12.73 18.75
C GLN A 176 -4.31 -13.92 18.44
N MET A 177 -3.73 -14.52 19.49
CA MET A 177 -2.74 -15.61 19.38
C MET A 177 -3.18 -16.72 18.41
N ASP A 178 -4.45 -17.12 18.52
CA ASP A 178 -5.07 -18.22 17.76
C ASP A 178 -5.02 -17.97 16.24
N PHE A 179 -5.00 -16.71 15.80
CA PHE A 179 -4.95 -16.31 14.40
C PHE A 179 -3.58 -15.76 14.00
N ALA A 180 -2.91 -15.00 14.85
CA ALA A 180 -1.63 -14.35 14.54
C ALA A 180 -0.56 -15.38 14.14
N VAL A 181 -0.33 -16.38 15.01
CA VAL A 181 0.68 -17.42 14.78
C VAL A 181 0.32 -18.24 13.54
N ALA A 182 -0.95 -18.61 13.39
CA ALA A 182 -1.43 -19.37 12.24
C ALA A 182 -1.26 -18.59 10.93
N ALA A 183 -1.63 -17.32 10.91
CA ALA A 183 -1.55 -16.45 9.75
C ALA A 183 -0.10 -16.27 9.28
N VAL A 184 0.82 -15.98 10.20
CA VAL A 184 2.25 -15.88 9.89
C VAL A 184 2.80 -17.22 9.41
N PHE A 185 2.43 -18.33 10.06
CA PHE A 185 2.84 -19.67 9.66
C PHE A 185 2.47 -19.96 8.20
N ILE A 186 1.21 -19.72 7.81
CA ILE A 186 0.73 -19.94 6.44
C ILE A 186 1.46 -19.03 5.46
N ALA A 187 1.65 -17.76 5.80
CA ALA A 187 2.35 -16.81 4.95
C ALA A 187 3.81 -17.22 4.70
N ASN A 188 4.52 -17.65 5.75
CA ASN A 188 5.89 -18.15 5.65
C ASN A 188 5.94 -19.42 4.78
N GLN A 189 5.03 -20.36 4.96
CA GLN A 189 4.94 -21.58 4.14
C GLN A 189 4.64 -21.27 2.66
N ALA A 190 3.73 -20.34 2.40
CA ALA A 190 3.36 -19.96 1.04
C ALA A 190 4.54 -19.27 0.30
N LEU A 191 5.27 -18.39 0.98
CA LEU A 191 6.47 -17.76 0.43
C LEU A 191 7.63 -18.75 0.28
N PHE A 192 7.83 -19.63 1.24
CA PHE A 192 8.82 -20.71 1.12
C PHE A 192 8.53 -21.60 -0.09
N THR A 193 7.27 -21.97 -0.29
CA THR A 193 6.81 -22.75 -1.46
C THR A 193 7.13 -22.01 -2.76
N LEU A 194 6.84 -20.70 -2.83
CA LEU A 194 7.17 -19.90 -4.00
C LEU A 194 8.69 -19.88 -4.28
N LEU A 195 9.51 -19.67 -3.26
CA LEU A 195 10.98 -19.67 -3.39
C LEU A 195 11.52 -21.06 -3.79
N ASP A 196 10.91 -22.14 -3.31
CA ASP A 196 11.26 -23.52 -3.68
C ASP A 196 10.99 -23.79 -5.17
N TYR A 197 9.84 -23.36 -5.70
CA TYR A 197 9.52 -23.44 -7.13
C TYR A 197 10.43 -22.57 -8.01
N LEU A 198 10.90 -21.45 -7.47
CA LEU A 198 11.93 -20.62 -8.09
C LEU A 198 13.34 -21.19 -7.90
N GLU A 199 13.49 -22.34 -7.24
CA GLU A 199 14.76 -23.00 -6.94
C GLU A 199 15.78 -22.09 -6.23
N ILE A 200 15.30 -21.14 -5.43
CA ILE A 200 16.14 -20.33 -4.55
C ILE A 200 16.39 -21.19 -3.31
N ARG A 201 17.60 -21.73 -3.18
CA ARG A 201 17.97 -22.68 -2.12
C ARG A 201 18.79 -21.97 -1.04
N PRO A 202 18.43 -22.10 0.24
CA PRO A 202 19.26 -21.61 1.33
C PRO A 202 20.29 -22.66 1.75
N ASP A 203 21.42 -22.18 2.26
CA ASP A 203 22.46 -22.97 2.90
C ASP A 203 22.30 -23.00 4.43
N ALA A 204 21.51 -22.05 4.99
CA ALA A 204 21.20 -21.97 6.40
C ALA A 204 19.78 -21.39 6.63
N MET A 205 19.18 -21.70 7.76
CA MET A 205 17.88 -21.16 8.16
C MET A 205 17.92 -20.65 9.59
N VAL A 206 17.13 -19.63 9.87
CA VAL A 206 16.83 -19.16 11.21
C VAL A 206 15.37 -18.74 11.28
N GLY A 207 14.72 -18.99 12.41
CA GLY A 207 13.40 -18.46 12.68
C GLY A 207 13.42 -17.54 13.89
N HIS A 208 12.65 -16.46 13.81
CA HIS A 208 12.44 -15.55 14.93
C HIS A 208 11.19 -15.97 15.69
N SER A 209 11.34 -16.33 16.97
CA SER A 209 10.22 -16.77 17.82
C SER A 209 9.44 -17.92 17.15
N SER A 210 8.12 -17.79 16.96
CA SER A 210 7.28 -18.78 16.30
C SER A 210 7.72 -19.14 14.87
N GLY A 211 8.52 -18.31 14.21
CA GLY A 211 9.16 -18.62 12.94
C GLY A 211 10.16 -19.79 13.00
N GLU A 212 10.71 -20.11 14.18
CA GLU A 212 11.65 -21.24 14.37
C GLU A 212 10.98 -22.58 14.05
N PHE A 213 9.68 -22.70 14.35
CA PHE A 213 8.91 -23.88 13.98
C PHE A 213 8.79 -24.05 12.45
N VAL A 214 8.63 -22.95 11.71
CA VAL A 214 8.62 -22.98 10.24
C VAL A 214 10.00 -23.36 9.70
N ALA A 215 11.08 -22.84 10.28
CA ALA A 215 12.44 -23.21 9.91
C ALA A 215 12.73 -24.71 10.13
N LEU A 216 12.25 -25.29 11.24
CA LEU A 216 12.32 -26.73 11.53
C LEU A 216 11.58 -27.57 10.48
N MET A 217 10.41 -27.13 10.03
CA MET A 217 9.69 -27.80 8.96
C MET A 217 10.39 -27.64 7.60
N ALA A 218 10.77 -26.42 7.23
CA ALA A 218 11.37 -26.09 5.93
C ALA A 218 12.75 -26.75 5.70
N SER A 219 13.52 -26.92 6.76
CA SER A 219 14.80 -27.65 6.75
C SER A 219 14.65 -29.17 6.61
N GLY A 220 13.43 -29.70 6.81
CA GLY A 220 13.15 -31.14 6.85
C GLY A 220 13.44 -31.81 8.18
N ALA A 221 13.68 -31.08 9.27
CA ALA A 221 13.86 -31.66 10.60
C ALA A 221 12.55 -32.28 11.13
N VAL A 222 11.40 -31.71 10.77
CA VAL A 222 10.09 -32.35 11.04
C VAL A 222 9.74 -33.23 9.85
N ASP A 223 9.74 -34.55 10.06
CA ASP A 223 9.51 -35.53 9.00
C ASP A 223 8.02 -35.64 8.66
N LEU A 224 7.59 -34.88 7.65
CA LEU A 224 6.23 -34.87 7.12
C LEU A 224 6.20 -35.51 5.73
N GLN A 225 5.54 -36.67 5.64
CA GLN A 225 5.55 -37.54 4.47
C GLN A 225 4.45 -37.18 3.46
N ASN A 226 3.39 -36.50 3.91
CA ASN A 226 2.25 -36.16 3.06
C ASN A 226 1.51 -34.91 3.55
N GLU A 227 0.61 -34.41 2.70
CA GLU A 227 -0.18 -33.21 2.95
C GLU A 227 -1.12 -33.34 4.15
N GLU A 228 -1.65 -34.54 4.42
CA GLU A 228 -2.52 -34.78 5.57
C GLU A 228 -1.78 -34.61 6.90
N GLN A 229 -0.51 -35.01 6.98
CA GLN A 229 0.32 -34.80 8.16
C GLN A 229 0.60 -33.32 8.40
N VAL A 230 0.79 -32.51 7.35
CA VAL A 230 0.95 -31.04 7.47
C VAL A 230 -0.32 -30.42 8.03
N ILE A 231 -1.49 -30.83 7.53
CA ILE A 231 -2.79 -30.36 8.01
C ILE A 231 -3.01 -30.77 9.47
N GLN A 232 -2.73 -32.04 9.80
CA GLN A 232 -2.89 -32.56 11.15
C GLN A 232 -1.96 -31.86 12.15
N LEU A 233 -0.72 -31.59 11.75
CA LEU A 233 0.24 -30.83 12.53
C LEU A 233 -0.27 -29.41 12.83
N ALA A 234 -0.78 -28.72 11.82
CA ALA A 234 -1.37 -27.40 11.98
C ALA A 234 -2.57 -27.43 12.94
N LEU A 235 -3.45 -28.44 12.82
CA LEU A 235 -4.58 -28.64 13.74
C LEU A 235 -4.13 -28.84 15.18
N ASP A 236 -3.12 -29.67 15.41
CA ASP A 236 -2.66 -29.98 16.75
C ASP A 236 -1.98 -28.79 17.40
N LEU A 237 -1.20 -28.00 16.64
CA LEU A 237 -0.68 -26.71 17.12
C LEU A 237 -1.81 -25.78 17.56
N LEU A 238 -2.85 -25.63 16.75
CA LEU A 238 -3.98 -24.75 17.07
C LEU A 238 -4.73 -25.21 18.32
N ARG A 239 -5.02 -26.50 18.43
CA ARG A 239 -5.68 -27.09 19.61
C ARG A 239 -4.88 -26.84 20.87
N ILE A 240 -3.56 -26.97 20.79
CA ILE A 240 -2.67 -26.75 21.93
C ILE A 240 -2.64 -25.27 22.29
N HIS A 241 -2.44 -24.37 21.33
CA HIS A 241 -2.51 -22.93 21.58
C HIS A 241 -3.84 -22.53 22.24
N GLU A 242 -4.96 -23.04 21.75
CA GLU A 242 -6.29 -22.80 22.34
C GLU A 242 -6.39 -23.35 23.78
N SER A 243 -5.89 -24.56 24.02
CA SER A 243 -5.92 -25.19 25.36
C SER A 243 -5.03 -24.50 26.39
N LEU A 244 -4.00 -23.78 25.93
CA LEU A 244 -3.00 -23.14 26.77
C LEU A 244 -3.28 -21.66 27.00
N LYS A 245 -4.17 -21.05 26.21
CA LYS A 245 -4.48 -19.61 26.26
C LYS A 245 -4.72 -19.08 27.67
N GLU A 246 -5.56 -19.76 28.45
CA GLU A 246 -5.91 -19.39 29.84
C GLU A 246 -4.81 -19.71 30.87
N LYS A 247 -3.76 -20.42 30.46
CA LYS A 247 -2.63 -20.83 31.32
C LYS A 247 -1.38 -20.00 31.08
N ILE A 248 -1.38 -19.15 30.05
CA ILE A 248 -0.26 -18.25 29.75
C ILE A 248 -0.26 -17.14 30.80
N PRO A 249 0.86 -16.92 31.53
CA PRO A 249 0.95 -15.81 32.47
C PRO A 249 0.76 -14.46 31.76
N ASP A 250 -0.07 -13.61 32.35
CA ASP A 250 -0.25 -12.24 31.88
C ASP A 250 1.06 -11.45 32.09
N ALA A 251 1.54 -10.85 31.02
CA ALA A 251 2.70 -9.97 31.03
C ALA A 251 2.62 -8.97 29.87
N ARG A 252 3.21 -7.80 30.05
CA ARG A 252 3.35 -6.77 29.03
C ARG A 252 4.72 -6.88 28.38
N LEU A 253 4.78 -6.74 27.05
CA LEU A 253 6.04 -6.59 26.33
C LEU A 253 6.21 -5.16 25.83
N LEU A 254 7.40 -4.62 26.05
CA LEU A 254 7.79 -3.26 25.66
C LEU A 254 8.97 -3.34 24.70
N ALA A 255 8.76 -2.96 23.45
CA ALA A 255 9.85 -2.72 22.52
C ALA A 255 10.51 -1.38 22.88
N VAL A 256 11.82 -1.42 23.10
CA VAL A 256 12.63 -0.26 23.46
C VAL A 256 13.66 -0.07 22.35
N GLY A 257 13.66 1.11 21.75
CA GLY A 257 14.63 1.52 20.74
C GLY A 257 15.27 2.86 21.06
N ALA A 258 16.35 3.17 20.34
CA ALA A 258 17.16 4.39 20.57
C ALA A 258 17.59 4.60 22.03
N ALA A 259 17.73 3.51 22.80
CA ALA A 259 18.19 3.55 24.19
C ALA A 259 19.69 3.26 24.26
N ASN A 260 20.37 3.82 25.25
CA ASN A 260 21.72 3.39 25.59
C ASN A 260 21.67 2.00 26.25
N PRO A 261 22.38 0.98 25.73
CA PRO A 261 22.38 -0.37 26.31
C PRO A 261 22.66 -0.40 27.82
N SER A 262 23.60 0.44 28.30
CA SER A 262 23.94 0.47 29.73
C SER A 262 22.77 0.93 30.61
N VAL A 263 21.88 1.76 30.06
CA VAL A 263 20.69 2.25 30.76
C VAL A 263 19.66 1.13 30.87
N VAL A 264 19.45 0.39 29.79
CA VAL A 264 18.56 -0.77 29.79
C VAL A 264 19.05 -1.79 30.81
N ASP A 265 20.34 -2.12 30.79
CA ASP A 265 20.93 -3.09 31.72
C ASP A 265 20.77 -2.64 33.18
N SER A 266 20.97 -1.35 33.47
CA SER A 266 20.73 -0.77 34.80
C SER A 266 19.27 -0.92 35.22
N VAL A 267 18.34 -0.58 34.33
CA VAL A 267 16.89 -0.66 34.59
C VAL A 267 16.45 -2.12 34.81
N ALA A 268 16.99 -3.05 34.03
CA ALA A 268 16.73 -4.48 34.20
C ALA A 268 17.31 -5.01 35.51
N ALA A 269 18.54 -4.66 35.87
CA ALA A 269 19.18 -5.08 37.12
C ALA A 269 18.44 -4.54 38.37
N GLU A 270 18.03 -3.28 38.34
CA GLU A 270 17.31 -2.64 39.44
C GLU A 270 15.89 -3.16 39.63
N SER A 271 15.31 -3.83 38.63
CA SER A 271 13.98 -4.43 38.73
C SER A 271 13.91 -5.62 39.71
N GLY A 272 15.04 -6.11 40.21
CA GLY A 272 15.08 -7.23 41.17
C GLY A 272 14.58 -8.54 40.58
N GLY A 273 14.70 -8.74 39.26
CA GLY A 273 14.23 -9.93 38.55
C GLY A 273 12.77 -9.89 38.09
N LEU A 274 12.09 -8.75 38.24
CA LEU A 274 10.71 -8.54 37.76
C LEU A 274 10.63 -8.20 36.26
N LEU A 275 11.75 -7.81 35.66
CA LEU A 275 11.88 -7.48 34.25
C LEU A 275 12.80 -8.48 33.56
N HIS A 276 12.35 -9.04 32.45
CA HIS A 276 13.10 -9.98 31.63
C HIS A 276 13.37 -9.38 30.25
N VAL A 277 14.54 -9.65 29.67
CA VAL A 277 14.75 -9.45 28.23
C VAL A 277 14.10 -10.63 27.52
N ALA A 278 13.05 -10.36 26.74
CA ALA A 278 12.38 -11.37 25.94
C ALA A 278 13.03 -11.51 24.56
N MET A 279 13.48 -10.41 23.97
CA MET A 279 14.10 -10.42 22.64
C MET A 279 15.23 -9.39 22.57
N ASP A 280 16.38 -9.80 22.04
CA ASP A 280 17.45 -8.94 21.58
C ASP A 280 17.48 -9.02 20.05
N ASN A 281 16.80 -8.06 19.42
CA ASN A 281 16.53 -8.10 17.99
C ASN A 281 17.65 -7.46 17.18
N CYS A 282 18.12 -6.29 17.58
CA CYS A 282 19.24 -5.60 16.95
C CYS A 282 19.84 -4.57 17.91
N PRO A 283 21.02 -3.98 17.61
CA PRO A 283 21.66 -3.01 18.51
C PRO A 283 20.74 -1.88 18.99
N HIS A 284 19.79 -1.47 18.16
CA HIS A 284 18.86 -0.39 18.46
C HIS A 284 17.43 -0.85 18.80
N GLN A 285 17.20 -2.14 19.05
CA GLN A 285 15.88 -2.63 19.48
C GLN A 285 15.95 -3.91 20.32
N ILE A 286 15.42 -3.80 21.53
CA ILE A 286 15.24 -4.89 22.48
C ILE A 286 13.79 -4.94 22.94
N VAL A 287 13.32 -6.09 23.42
CA VAL A 287 11.98 -6.25 23.98
C VAL A 287 12.09 -6.70 25.42
N LEU A 288 11.53 -5.89 26.31
CA LEU A 288 11.44 -6.15 27.74
C LEU A 288 10.08 -6.73 28.07
N CYS A 289 10.01 -7.65 29.01
CA CYS A 289 8.79 -8.31 29.46
C CYS A 289 8.66 -8.25 30.98
N GLY A 290 7.50 -7.88 31.48
CA GLY A 290 7.21 -7.80 32.92
C GLY A 290 5.73 -7.56 33.21
N SER A 291 5.39 -7.39 34.49
CA SER A 291 4.02 -7.00 34.87
C SER A 291 3.65 -5.63 34.31
N GLU A 292 2.35 -5.34 34.22
CA GLU A 292 1.87 -4.02 33.78
C GLU A 292 2.45 -2.87 34.61
N THR A 293 2.50 -3.04 35.93
CA THR A 293 3.10 -2.05 36.85
C THR A 293 4.60 -1.86 36.61
N THR A 294 5.33 -2.95 36.38
CA THR A 294 6.77 -2.90 36.12
C THR A 294 7.05 -2.21 34.79
N ILE A 295 6.34 -2.58 33.72
CA ILE A 295 6.51 -1.99 32.39
C ILE A 295 6.12 -0.51 32.38
N ALA A 296 5.06 -0.09 33.08
CA ALA A 296 4.70 1.32 33.19
C ALA A 296 5.81 2.15 33.88
N SER A 297 6.39 1.63 34.97
CA SER A 297 7.49 2.29 35.68
C SER A 297 8.75 2.40 34.80
N VAL A 298 9.12 1.30 34.14
CA VAL A 298 10.27 1.21 33.24
C VAL A 298 10.10 2.14 32.02
N THR A 299 8.91 2.19 31.43
CA THR A 299 8.61 3.05 30.28
C THR A 299 8.88 4.51 30.58
N ASN A 300 8.35 5.03 31.69
CA ASN A 300 8.56 6.43 32.09
C ASN A 300 10.05 6.75 32.27
N ARG A 301 10.79 5.85 32.93
CA ARG A 301 12.23 6.02 33.14
C ARG A 301 13.02 6.01 31.85
N LEU A 302 12.80 5.03 30.98
CA LEU A 302 13.48 4.92 29.70
C LEU A 302 13.18 6.13 28.79
N GLN A 303 11.91 6.55 28.71
CA GLN A 303 11.51 7.74 27.94
C GLN A 303 12.17 9.02 28.47
N SER A 304 12.28 9.20 29.79
CA SER A 304 13.01 10.33 30.38
C SER A 304 14.50 10.38 30.03
N GLN A 305 15.06 9.27 29.54
CA GLN A 305 16.44 9.17 29.07
C GLN A 305 16.54 9.14 27.54
N GLY A 306 15.43 9.47 26.83
CA GLY A 306 15.40 9.62 25.37
C GLY A 306 15.10 8.34 24.59
N ALA A 307 14.79 7.22 25.27
CA ALA A 307 14.44 5.98 24.60
C ALA A 307 13.04 6.05 23.97
N ILE A 308 12.88 5.46 22.79
CA ILE A 308 11.59 5.23 22.15
C ILE A 308 11.02 3.93 22.72
N CYS A 309 9.88 4.02 23.39
CA CYS A 309 9.21 2.87 24.00
C CYS A 309 7.86 2.63 23.34
N ASN A 310 7.63 1.41 22.84
CA ASN A 310 6.38 1.01 22.21
C ASN A 310 5.84 -0.27 22.85
N LEU A 311 4.64 -0.22 23.40
CA LEU A 311 3.98 -1.38 23.97
C LEU A 311 3.51 -2.31 22.84
N LEU A 312 3.83 -3.60 22.93
CA LEU A 312 3.36 -4.58 21.95
C LEU A 312 1.89 -4.93 22.22
N PRO A 313 1.08 -5.19 21.17
CA PRO A 313 -0.38 -5.31 21.27
C PRO A 313 -0.85 -6.67 21.83
N PHE A 314 0.00 -7.39 22.56
CA PHE A 314 -0.31 -8.70 23.11
C PHE A 314 0.28 -8.88 24.52
N HIS A 315 -0.38 -9.75 25.29
CA HIS A 315 -0.21 -9.86 26.74
C HIS A 315 0.25 -11.27 27.15
N ARG A 316 1.52 -11.62 26.87
CA ARG A 316 2.03 -12.99 27.05
C ARG A 316 3.50 -12.97 27.46
N ALA A 317 3.87 -13.71 28.49
CA ALA A 317 5.24 -13.75 28.99
C ALA A 317 6.23 -14.57 28.10
N TYR A 318 6.10 -14.48 26.78
CA TYR A 318 6.95 -15.22 25.83
C TYR A 318 8.43 -14.93 26.05
N HIS A 319 9.26 -15.95 25.81
CA HIS A 319 10.71 -15.86 25.84
C HIS A 319 11.28 -15.46 27.20
N THR A 320 10.52 -15.74 28.26
CA THR A 320 10.92 -15.54 29.65
C THR A 320 10.76 -16.83 30.45
N PRO A 321 11.47 -16.98 31.58
CA PRO A 321 11.28 -18.12 32.48
C PRO A 321 9.83 -18.32 32.95
N LEU A 322 9.01 -17.25 32.97
CA LEU A 322 7.60 -17.31 33.33
C LEU A 322 6.80 -18.24 32.41
N PHE A 323 7.25 -18.45 31.17
CA PHE A 323 6.57 -19.32 30.21
C PHE A 323 6.85 -20.83 30.43
N LYS A 324 7.80 -21.20 31.31
CA LYS A 324 8.20 -22.60 31.53
C LYS A 324 7.04 -23.57 31.83
N PRO A 325 6.03 -23.22 32.67
CA PRO A 325 4.89 -24.10 32.93
C PRO A 325 4.01 -24.38 31.70
N VAL A 326 4.05 -23.47 30.71
CA VAL A 326 3.36 -23.65 29.42
C VAL A 326 4.20 -24.53 28.50
N CYS A 327 5.52 -24.37 28.47
CA CYS A 327 6.44 -25.25 27.75
C CYS A 327 6.25 -26.73 28.14
N ASP A 328 6.07 -27.03 29.42
CA ASP A 328 5.84 -28.40 29.90
C ASP A 328 4.58 -29.05 29.30
N GLN A 329 3.60 -28.22 28.90
CA GLN A 329 2.37 -28.68 28.25
C GLN A 329 2.49 -28.75 26.72
N PHE A 330 3.43 -28.01 26.13
CA PHE A 330 3.81 -28.20 24.72
C PHE A 330 4.64 -29.47 24.51
N PHE A 331 5.33 -29.95 25.55
CA PHE A 331 6.24 -31.09 25.44
C PHE A 331 5.62 -32.35 24.81
N PRO A 332 4.40 -32.81 25.19
CA PRO A 332 3.78 -33.99 24.58
C PRO A 332 3.57 -33.86 23.07
N PHE A 333 3.31 -32.65 22.58
CA PHE A 333 3.15 -32.40 21.15
C PHE A 333 4.47 -32.53 20.40
N PHE A 334 5.52 -31.88 20.88
CA PHE A 334 6.84 -32.01 20.27
C PHE A 334 7.41 -33.44 20.40
N GLN A 335 7.01 -34.18 21.44
CA GLN A 335 7.33 -35.60 21.60
C GLN A 335 6.64 -36.48 20.55
N ALA A 336 5.42 -36.14 20.14
CA ALA A 336 4.70 -36.86 19.09
C ALA A 336 5.28 -36.58 17.68
N LEU A 337 6.05 -35.50 17.52
CA LEU A 337 6.70 -35.19 16.24
C LEU A 337 7.87 -36.13 15.98
N LYS A 338 7.90 -36.67 14.77
CA LYS A 338 9.07 -37.37 14.23
C LYS A 338 10.11 -36.34 13.80
N ILE A 339 11.00 -36.01 14.74
CA ILE A 339 12.13 -35.12 14.50
C ILE A 339 13.31 -35.96 13.99
N VAL A 340 13.95 -35.48 12.94
CA VAL A 340 15.13 -36.06 12.30
C VAL A 340 16.18 -34.99 12.06
N SER A 341 17.38 -35.41 11.68
CA SER A 341 18.46 -34.52 11.26
C SER A 341 18.01 -33.55 10.15
N PRO A 342 18.21 -32.23 10.31
CA PRO A 342 17.84 -31.26 9.29
C PRO A 342 18.69 -31.44 8.03
N ARG A 343 18.08 -31.32 6.85
CA ARG A 343 18.82 -31.31 5.57
C ARG A 343 19.57 -30.00 5.35
N ILE A 344 19.10 -28.93 5.96
CA ILE A 344 19.66 -27.57 5.87
C ILE A 344 19.92 -27.09 7.29
N PRO A 345 21.15 -26.68 7.64
CA PRO A 345 21.48 -26.18 8.97
C PRO A 345 20.50 -25.12 9.47
N ILE A 346 20.07 -25.27 10.72
CA ILE A 346 19.15 -24.33 11.38
C ILE A 346 19.90 -23.68 12.55
N TYR A 347 19.71 -22.39 12.76
CA TYR A 347 20.17 -21.66 13.93
C TYR A 347 19.00 -21.44 14.89
N SER A 348 19.24 -21.67 16.19
CA SER A 348 18.27 -21.33 17.22
C SER A 348 18.60 -19.98 17.82
N CYS A 349 17.60 -19.10 17.90
CA CYS A 349 17.77 -17.81 18.57
C CYS A 349 17.94 -17.98 20.09
N ALA A 350 17.58 -19.13 20.66
CA ALA A 350 17.74 -19.39 22.09
C ALA A 350 19.20 -19.67 22.49
N THR A 351 19.98 -20.28 21.59
CA THR A 351 21.40 -20.61 21.82
C THR A 351 22.36 -19.69 21.08
N ALA A 352 21.87 -18.97 20.06
CA ALA A 352 22.65 -18.21 19.08
C ALA A 352 23.68 -19.08 18.32
N GLN A 353 23.35 -20.36 18.16
CA GLN A 353 24.20 -21.36 17.51
C GLN A 353 23.37 -22.23 16.58
N SER A 354 24.03 -22.90 15.63
CA SER A 354 23.39 -23.93 14.84
C SER A 354 22.96 -25.12 15.71
N HIS A 355 21.81 -25.71 15.40
CA HIS A 355 21.37 -26.95 16.01
C HIS A 355 22.43 -28.04 15.80
N GLN A 356 22.67 -28.82 16.84
CA GLN A 356 23.45 -30.05 16.74
C GLN A 356 22.66 -31.08 15.93
N ASP A 357 23.37 -32.01 15.31
CA ASP A 357 22.75 -33.14 14.59
C ASP A 357 22.24 -34.22 15.57
N ASP A 358 21.39 -33.79 16.50
CA ASP A 358 20.75 -34.61 17.52
C ASP A 358 19.24 -34.28 17.58
N PRO A 359 18.36 -35.17 17.10
CA PRO A 359 16.92 -34.98 17.13
C PRO A 359 16.32 -34.70 18.51
N GLU A 360 16.88 -35.27 19.58
CA GLU A 360 16.39 -35.04 20.94
C GLU A 360 16.72 -33.63 21.43
N GLU A 361 17.94 -33.15 21.13
CA GLU A 361 18.34 -31.78 21.43
C GLU A 361 17.53 -30.76 20.61
N ILE A 362 17.28 -31.03 19.33
CA ILE A 362 16.39 -30.22 18.48
C ILE A 362 15.00 -30.14 19.11
N ARG A 363 14.43 -31.28 19.53
CA ARG A 363 13.12 -31.34 20.20
C ARG A 363 13.11 -30.50 21.47
N ARG A 364 14.13 -30.69 22.32
CA ARG A 364 14.26 -29.98 23.60
C ARG A 364 14.31 -28.47 23.39
N LEU A 365 15.15 -28.01 22.45
CA LEU A 365 15.26 -26.59 22.11
C LEU A 365 13.97 -26.02 21.50
N ALA A 366 13.27 -26.78 20.65
CA ALA A 366 12.00 -26.36 20.06
C ALA A 366 10.91 -26.09 21.11
N VAL A 367 10.95 -26.79 22.24
CA VAL A 367 10.08 -26.54 23.41
C VAL A 367 10.60 -25.38 24.26
N GLU A 368 11.89 -25.37 24.56
CA GLU A 368 12.50 -24.40 25.47
C GLU A 368 12.64 -22.98 24.88
N GLN A 369 12.63 -22.81 23.55
CA GLN A 369 12.71 -21.49 22.92
C GLN A 369 11.62 -20.52 23.41
N TRP A 370 10.46 -21.03 23.82
CA TRP A 370 9.35 -20.22 24.33
C TRP A 370 9.60 -19.66 25.74
N CYS A 371 10.54 -20.23 26.51
CA CYS A 371 10.92 -19.75 27.84
C CYS A 371 12.35 -19.20 27.90
N ARG A 372 13.00 -19.05 26.75
CA ARG A 372 14.35 -18.48 26.61
C ARG A 372 14.29 -17.21 25.74
N PRO A 373 15.17 -16.22 25.98
CA PRO A 373 15.21 -15.00 25.19
C PRO A 373 15.52 -15.29 23.72
N VAL A 374 14.91 -14.54 22.80
CA VAL A 374 15.25 -14.56 21.37
C VAL A 374 16.50 -13.69 21.15
N ARG A 375 17.68 -14.30 21.04
CA ARG A 375 18.97 -13.61 20.81
C ARG A 375 19.26 -13.45 19.32
N PHE A 376 18.35 -12.80 18.59
CA PHE A 376 18.44 -12.67 17.13
C PHE A 376 19.67 -11.87 16.70
N HIS A 377 19.98 -10.77 17.42
CA HIS A 377 21.17 -9.96 17.18
C HIS A 377 22.46 -10.80 17.20
N GLU A 378 22.65 -11.61 18.23
CA GLU A 378 23.80 -12.49 18.34
C GLU A 378 23.79 -13.61 17.30
N THR A 379 22.62 -14.18 17.02
CA THR A 379 22.45 -15.25 16.02
C THR A 379 22.86 -14.80 14.62
N ILE A 380 22.47 -13.58 14.19
CA ILE A 380 22.88 -13.05 12.89
C ILE A 380 24.39 -12.78 12.83
N ASN A 381 25.01 -12.34 13.93
CA ASN A 381 26.46 -12.22 14.00
C ASN A 381 27.16 -13.57 13.87
N ALA A 382 26.63 -14.63 14.52
CA ALA A 382 27.14 -15.99 14.39
C ALA A 382 27.02 -16.50 12.95
N MET A 383 25.84 -16.39 12.33
CA MET A 383 25.62 -16.76 10.93
C MET A 383 26.56 -16.00 9.98
N TYR A 384 26.80 -14.71 10.22
CA TYR A 384 27.75 -13.93 9.43
C TYR A 384 29.20 -14.44 9.63
N ALA A 385 29.59 -14.78 10.86
CA ALA A 385 30.90 -15.39 11.14
C ALA A 385 31.07 -16.73 10.42
N ASP A 386 29.99 -17.51 10.31
CA ASP A 386 29.93 -18.81 9.62
C ASP A 386 29.84 -18.68 8.09
N GLY A 387 29.91 -17.46 7.54
CA GLY A 387 30.05 -17.22 6.11
C GLY A 387 28.76 -16.80 5.38
N VAL A 388 27.64 -16.63 6.09
CA VAL A 388 26.40 -16.13 5.47
C VAL A 388 26.56 -14.67 5.05
N ARG A 389 26.23 -14.35 3.79
CA ARG A 389 26.31 -12.98 3.23
C ARG A 389 25.00 -12.49 2.64
N ILE A 390 24.10 -13.41 2.29
CA ILE A 390 22.80 -13.11 1.68
C ILE A 390 21.70 -13.56 2.63
N PHE A 391 20.87 -12.64 3.08
CA PHE A 391 19.78 -12.88 4.02
C PHE A 391 18.45 -12.64 3.31
N VAL A 392 17.61 -13.66 3.18
CA VAL A 392 16.28 -13.56 2.58
C VAL A 392 15.22 -13.79 3.64
N GLU A 393 14.45 -12.77 3.98
CA GLU A 393 13.31 -12.93 4.88
C GLU A 393 12.14 -13.56 4.11
N VAL A 394 11.77 -14.77 4.53
CA VAL A 394 10.74 -15.62 3.91
C VAL A 394 9.48 -15.55 4.76
N GLY A 395 8.76 -14.46 4.60
CA GLY A 395 7.56 -14.16 5.38
C GLY A 395 7.04 -12.74 5.15
N PRO A 396 5.99 -12.34 5.87
CA PRO A 396 5.37 -11.03 5.68
C PRO A 396 6.16 -9.88 6.32
N ARG A 397 5.88 -8.65 5.85
CA ARG A 397 6.22 -7.35 6.47
C ARG A 397 7.67 -6.87 6.38
N GLY A 398 8.68 -7.75 6.40
CA GLY A 398 10.07 -7.34 6.17
C GLY A 398 10.81 -6.80 7.42
N ASN A 399 10.37 -7.20 8.62
CA ASN A 399 10.95 -6.70 9.87
C ASN A 399 12.35 -7.28 10.12
N LEU A 400 12.56 -8.58 9.85
CA LEU A 400 13.85 -9.22 10.11
C LEU A 400 14.96 -8.66 9.21
N THR A 401 14.62 -8.30 7.98
CA THR A 401 15.49 -7.62 7.03
C THR A 401 16.00 -6.31 7.64
N SER A 402 15.10 -5.53 8.24
CA SER A 402 15.47 -4.27 8.88
C SER A 402 16.39 -4.48 10.09
N PHE A 403 16.18 -5.56 10.85
CA PHE A 403 17.08 -5.92 11.96
C PHE A 403 18.44 -6.38 11.46
N VAL A 404 18.51 -7.21 10.41
CA VAL A 404 19.78 -7.61 9.78
C VAL A 404 20.53 -6.37 9.26
N ASP A 405 19.81 -5.43 8.64
CA ASP A 405 20.38 -4.17 8.17
C ASP A 405 20.97 -3.33 9.30
N ASP A 406 20.38 -3.37 10.50
CA ASP A 406 20.88 -2.68 11.68
C ASP A 406 22.06 -3.42 12.35
N ILE A 407 22.02 -4.76 12.40
CA ILE A 407 23.06 -5.60 13.01
C ILE A 407 24.38 -5.55 12.22
N LEU A 408 24.28 -5.68 10.90
CA LEU A 408 25.45 -5.85 10.03
C LEU A 408 25.92 -4.54 9.41
N GLN A 409 25.48 -3.38 9.92
CA GLN A 409 25.90 -2.06 9.45
C GLN A 409 27.41 -2.00 9.20
N ASN A 410 27.78 -1.41 8.05
CA ASN A 410 29.18 -1.27 7.59
C ASN A 410 29.92 -2.58 7.29
N ARG A 411 29.24 -3.74 7.30
CA ARG A 411 29.77 -5.01 6.80
C ARG A 411 29.29 -5.27 5.36
N ARG A 412 29.85 -6.30 4.73
CA ARG A 412 29.53 -6.68 3.35
C ARG A 412 28.48 -7.78 3.35
N TYR A 413 27.22 -7.42 3.10
CA TYR A 413 26.06 -8.32 3.09
C TYR A 413 24.93 -7.73 2.24
N ILE A 414 23.90 -8.53 1.99
CA ILE A 414 22.56 -8.03 1.65
C ILE A 414 21.50 -8.70 2.50
N ALA A 415 20.46 -7.93 2.84
CA ALA A 415 19.20 -8.44 3.34
C ALA A 415 18.07 -8.04 2.38
N VAL A 416 17.10 -8.93 2.17
CA VAL A 416 15.93 -8.65 1.32
C VAL A 416 14.67 -9.39 1.80
N PRO A 417 13.51 -8.73 1.88
CA PRO A 417 12.27 -9.40 2.24
C PRO A 417 11.54 -9.90 1.00
N SER A 418 10.88 -11.06 1.12
CA SER A 418 10.00 -11.58 0.06
C SER A 418 8.65 -10.85 0.01
N ASN A 419 8.25 -10.20 1.11
CA ASN A 419 7.00 -9.44 1.20
C ASN A 419 7.14 -8.24 2.15
N VAL A 420 6.46 -7.14 1.83
CA VAL A 420 6.34 -5.92 2.66
C VAL A 420 4.93 -5.35 2.53
N SER A 421 4.46 -4.57 3.51
CA SER A 421 3.12 -4.00 3.47
C SER A 421 3.00 -2.73 2.60
N GLN A 422 4.12 -2.06 2.30
CA GLN A 422 4.13 -0.78 1.58
C GLN A 422 4.18 -0.92 0.04
N ARG A 423 4.21 -2.15 -0.48
CA ARG A 423 4.36 -2.46 -1.91
C ARG A 423 3.55 -3.70 -2.27
N SER A 424 3.08 -3.84 -3.51
CA SER A 424 2.49 -5.10 -3.97
C SER A 424 3.49 -6.25 -3.85
N GLY A 425 3.02 -7.43 -3.45
CA GLY A 425 3.80 -8.66 -3.38
C GLY A 425 4.47 -8.99 -4.71
N ILE A 426 3.80 -8.83 -5.85
CA ILE A 426 4.41 -9.03 -7.18
C ILE A 426 5.62 -8.12 -7.39
N THR A 427 5.47 -6.84 -7.09
CA THR A 427 6.59 -5.90 -7.23
C THR A 427 7.70 -6.22 -6.22
N GLN A 428 7.36 -6.64 -4.99
CA GLN A 428 8.37 -7.01 -4.00
C GLN A 428 9.14 -8.28 -4.41
N ILE A 429 8.47 -9.30 -4.94
CA ILE A 429 9.10 -10.51 -5.48
C ILE A 429 10.02 -10.16 -6.65
N ASN A 430 9.59 -9.29 -7.57
CA ASN A 430 10.46 -8.81 -8.66
C ASN A 430 11.70 -8.06 -8.15
N TYR A 431 11.57 -7.25 -7.09
CA TYR A 431 12.72 -6.59 -6.44
C TYR A 431 13.68 -7.59 -5.82
N MET A 432 13.15 -8.57 -5.09
CA MET A 432 13.94 -9.63 -4.47
C MET A 432 14.68 -10.44 -5.53
N ILE A 433 13.98 -10.89 -6.58
CA ILE A 433 14.56 -11.63 -7.70
C ILE A 433 15.63 -10.80 -8.40
N GLY A 434 15.37 -9.52 -8.67
CA GLY A 434 16.35 -8.64 -9.31
C GLY A 434 17.63 -8.48 -8.47
N LEU A 435 17.49 -8.28 -7.16
CA LEU A 435 18.63 -8.15 -6.26
C LEU A 435 19.42 -9.46 -6.14
N LEU A 436 18.74 -10.60 -5.95
CA LEU A 436 19.37 -11.93 -5.87
C LEU A 436 20.05 -12.30 -7.20
N ALA A 437 19.41 -12.02 -8.33
CA ALA A 437 19.97 -12.25 -9.65
C ALA A 437 21.23 -11.43 -9.86
N ALA A 438 21.23 -10.14 -9.52
CA ALA A 438 22.42 -9.28 -9.60
C ALA A 438 23.57 -9.76 -8.69
N HIS A 439 23.25 -10.43 -7.58
CA HIS A 439 24.22 -11.10 -6.72
C HIS A 439 24.58 -12.53 -7.12
N GLY A 440 24.16 -13.00 -8.30
CA GLY A 440 24.60 -14.29 -8.82
C GLY A 440 23.90 -15.50 -8.20
N VAL A 441 22.77 -15.31 -7.50
CA VAL A 441 22.02 -16.41 -6.91
C VAL A 441 21.38 -17.26 -8.01
N ARG A 442 21.41 -18.59 -7.85
CA ARG A 442 20.79 -19.55 -8.75
C ARG A 442 19.27 -19.54 -8.54
N MET A 443 18.52 -19.56 -9.64
CA MET A 443 17.06 -19.55 -9.62
C MET A 443 16.49 -20.04 -10.95
N ARG A 444 15.28 -20.59 -10.91
CA ARG A 444 14.47 -21.00 -12.06
C ARG A 444 13.31 -20.01 -12.26
N LEU A 445 13.39 -19.18 -13.30
CA LEU A 445 12.47 -18.05 -13.49
C LEU A 445 11.29 -18.34 -14.43
N ASP A 446 11.30 -19.47 -15.13
CA ASP A 446 10.19 -19.89 -16.01
C ASP A 446 8.86 -20.03 -15.24
N TYR A 447 8.92 -20.39 -13.95
CA TYR A 447 7.78 -20.52 -13.06
C TYR A 447 6.98 -19.21 -12.92
N LEU A 448 7.64 -18.03 -12.97
CA LEU A 448 6.95 -16.73 -12.96
C LEU A 448 5.96 -16.56 -14.13
N TYR A 449 6.14 -17.33 -15.20
CA TYR A 449 5.40 -17.18 -16.45
C TYR A 449 4.48 -18.36 -16.78
N ALA A 450 4.49 -19.44 -15.97
CA ALA A 450 3.79 -20.70 -16.24
C ALA A 450 2.29 -20.53 -16.53
N HIS A 451 1.64 -19.49 -15.98
CA HIS A 451 0.21 -19.22 -16.14
C HIS A 451 -0.09 -17.91 -16.88
N ARG A 452 0.88 -17.42 -17.67
CA ARG A 452 0.83 -16.09 -18.32
C ARG A 452 1.01 -16.15 -19.83
N ALA A 453 1.22 -17.35 -20.38
CA ALA A 453 1.44 -17.62 -21.81
C ALA A 453 2.36 -16.58 -22.48
N PRO A 454 3.64 -16.51 -22.06
CA PRO A 454 4.58 -15.57 -22.66
C PRO A 454 4.97 -16.02 -24.08
N GLU A 455 5.22 -15.05 -24.95
CA GLU A 455 5.83 -15.29 -26.27
C GLU A 455 7.34 -15.03 -26.19
N ARG A 456 8.14 -15.91 -26.79
CA ARG A 456 9.58 -15.68 -26.90
C ARG A 456 9.87 -14.76 -28.07
N LEU A 457 10.51 -13.63 -27.78
CA LEU A 457 10.87 -12.63 -28.78
C LEU A 457 12.20 -13.01 -29.47
N SER A 458 12.31 -12.65 -30.75
CA SER A 458 13.57 -12.75 -31.50
C SER A 458 14.25 -11.40 -31.55
N PHE A 459 15.41 -11.26 -30.89
CA PHE A 459 16.28 -10.11 -31.04
C PHE A 459 16.97 -10.21 -32.40
N GLY A 460 16.29 -9.73 -33.44
CA GLY A 460 16.76 -9.86 -34.83
C GLY A 460 18.22 -9.40 -34.99
N VAL A 461 19.09 -10.31 -35.44
CA VAL A 461 20.33 -9.92 -36.11
C VAL A 461 19.90 -9.38 -37.46
N VAL A 462 19.83 -8.06 -37.61
CA VAL A 462 19.71 -7.46 -38.94
C VAL A 462 21.11 -7.50 -39.57
N ASP A 463 21.51 -8.66 -40.05
CA ASP A 463 22.44 -8.73 -41.17
C ASP A 463 21.58 -8.67 -42.43
N LYS A 464 21.56 -7.50 -43.08
CA LYS A 464 20.92 -7.34 -44.38
C LYS A 464 21.75 -8.08 -45.42
N GLN A 465 21.50 -9.36 -45.63
CA GLN A 465 21.69 -10.00 -46.94
C GLN A 465 20.46 -10.86 -47.25
N GLY A 466 19.85 -10.53 -48.38
CA GLY A 466 18.49 -10.94 -48.71
C GLY A 466 18.38 -12.38 -49.17
N GLU A 467 17.36 -13.07 -48.68
CA GLU A 467 16.73 -14.18 -49.37
C GLU A 467 15.19 -14.04 -49.31
N LYS A 468 14.56 -14.36 -50.44
CA LYS A 468 13.14 -14.11 -50.73
C LYS A 468 12.21 -15.04 -49.93
N PRO A 469 10.99 -14.61 -49.58
CA PRO A 469 10.08 -15.41 -48.77
C PRO A 469 9.47 -16.58 -49.55
N GLY A 470 9.68 -17.81 -49.06
CA GLY A 470 9.00 -19.03 -49.48
C GLY A 470 7.59 -19.14 -48.89
N LYS A 471 6.67 -19.70 -49.68
CA LYS A 471 5.21 -19.80 -49.44
C LYS A 471 4.83 -20.48 -48.12
N LYS A 472 3.80 -19.94 -47.44
CA LYS A 472 3.08 -20.58 -46.33
C LYS A 472 2.26 -21.78 -46.83
N PRO A 473 2.23 -22.93 -46.13
CA PRO A 473 1.23 -23.95 -46.33
C PRO A 473 -0.08 -23.61 -45.59
N GLU A 474 -1.18 -23.96 -46.24
CA GLU A 474 -2.57 -23.75 -45.82
C GLU A 474 -2.99 -24.61 -44.62
N SER A 475 -4.04 -24.12 -43.96
CA SER A 475 -4.68 -24.62 -42.74
C SER A 475 -5.31 -26.02 -42.84
N ALA A 476 -5.25 -26.78 -41.74
CA ALA A 476 -6.25 -27.79 -41.41
C ALA A 476 -7.03 -27.34 -40.15
N ARG A 477 -8.23 -26.80 -40.34
CA ARG A 477 -9.21 -26.56 -39.26
C ARG A 477 -9.98 -27.85 -38.99
N LEU A 478 -9.75 -28.48 -37.85
CA LEU A 478 -10.62 -29.52 -37.31
C LEU A 478 -11.81 -28.88 -36.60
N THR A 479 -12.98 -28.95 -37.23
CA THR A 479 -14.26 -28.58 -36.63
C THR A 479 -14.80 -29.75 -35.80
N GLN A 480 -14.70 -29.67 -34.47
CA GLN A 480 -15.51 -30.50 -33.58
C GLN A 480 -16.66 -29.66 -33.01
N LYS A 481 -17.88 -29.97 -33.47
CA LYS A 481 -19.12 -29.50 -32.87
C LYS A 481 -19.36 -30.27 -31.57
N LEU A 482 -19.32 -29.59 -30.42
CA LEU A 482 -19.85 -30.10 -29.15
C LEU A 482 -21.37 -29.83 -29.10
N PRO A 483 -22.20 -30.79 -28.65
CA PRO A 483 -23.65 -30.61 -28.59
C PRO A 483 -24.04 -29.64 -27.47
N VAL A 484 -24.97 -28.73 -27.80
CA VAL A 484 -25.61 -27.80 -26.87
C VAL A 484 -26.66 -28.54 -26.05
N LEU A 485 -26.51 -28.57 -24.71
CA LEU A 485 -27.55 -29.02 -23.80
C LEU A 485 -28.62 -27.92 -23.66
N GLN A 486 -29.86 -28.24 -24.03
CA GLN A 486 -31.02 -27.39 -23.79
C GLN A 486 -31.52 -27.56 -22.34
N PRO A 487 -31.93 -26.48 -21.64
CA PRO A 487 -32.66 -26.61 -20.39
C PRO A 487 -34.07 -27.14 -20.63
N ALA A 488 -34.47 -28.13 -19.84
CA ALA A 488 -35.84 -28.64 -19.81
C ALA A 488 -36.81 -27.55 -19.32
N SER A 489 -37.90 -27.37 -20.07
CA SER A 489 -39.02 -26.50 -19.73
C SER A 489 -39.85 -27.09 -18.58
N GLY A 490 -40.13 -26.28 -17.56
CA GLY A 490 -41.36 -26.41 -16.76
C GLY A 490 -41.21 -26.27 -15.25
N SER A 491 -41.46 -25.07 -14.73
CA SER A 491 -42.38 -24.83 -13.60
C SER A 491 -42.45 -23.34 -13.25
N LYS A 492 -43.67 -22.86 -13.00
CA LYS A 492 -44.13 -21.46 -12.91
C LYS A 492 -43.49 -20.66 -11.75
N PRO A 493 -43.38 -19.33 -11.87
CA PRO A 493 -43.01 -18.46 -10.74
C PRO A 493 -44.15 -18.39 -9.72
N TYR A 494 -43.81 -18.59 -8.45
CA TYR A 494 -44.68 -18.42 -7.30
C TYR A 494 -44.78 -16.92 -6.97
N THR A 495 -45.99 -16.38 -7.03
CA THR A 495 -46.36 -15.07 -6.48
C THR A 495 -46.65 -15.24 -4.98
N SER A 496 -45.99 -14.46 -4.11
CA SER A 496 -46.42 -14.31 -2.72
C SER A 496 -46.89 -12.88 -2.48
N ASP A 497 -48.16 -12.77 -2.11
CA ASP A 497 -48.90 -11.56 -1.83
C ASP A 497 -48.29 -10.70 -0.72
N ALA A 498 -48.26 -9.40 -0.95
CA ALA A 498 -48.00 -8.39 0.07
C ALA A 498 -49.30 -8.10 0.85
N LEU A 499 -49.24 -8.14 2.18
CA LEU A 499 -50.25 -7.56 3.06
C LEU A 499 -49.72 -6.25 3.70
N PRO A 500 -50.61 -5.27 3.99
CA PRO A 500 -50.24 -3.87 4.15
C PRO A 500 -49.84 -3.52 5.59
N TYR A 501 -48.75 -2.79 5.77
CA TYR A 501 -48.47 -2.08 7.03
C TYR A 501 -48.94 -0.63 6.95
N SER A 502 -49.85 -0.31 7.88
CA SER A 502 -50.52 0.96 8.10
C SER A 502 -49.58 2.07 8.52
N SER A 503 -49.74 3.23 7.89
CA SER A 503 -49.14 4.53 8.26
C SER A 503 -49.64 5.02 9.62
N PHE A 504 -48.74 5.34 10.54
CA PHE A 504 -49.01 6.26 11.65
C PHE A 504 -48.25 7.56 11.42
N SER A 505 -49.01 8.61 11.13
CA SER A 505 -48.57 10.01 11.08
C SER A 505 -48.76 10.63 12.46
N LEU A 506 -47.69 11.18 13.03
CA LEU A 506 -47.74 12.11 14.16
C LEU A 506 -46.87 13.32 13.80
N ALA A 507 -47.51 14.38 13.31
CA ALA A 507 -46.88 15.68 13.16
C ALA A 507 -47.08 16.52 14.43
N PRO A 508 -46.01 17.07 15.04
CA PRO A 508 -46.13 18.20 15.95
C PRO A 508 -46.06 19.54 15.19
N LYS A 509 -46.97 20.44 15.57
CA LYS A 509 -47.12 21.82 15.08
C LYS A 509 -45.87 22.68 15.33
N VAL A 510 -45.48 23.44 14.30
CA VAL A 510 -44.44 24.46 14.33
C VAL A 510 -44.91 25.70 15.12
N LEU A 511 -44.18 26.06 16.17
CA LEU A 511 -44.24 27.38 16.81
C LEU A 511 -43.15 28.26 16.20
N GLN A 512 -43.56 29.29 15.46
CA GLN A 512 -42.66 30.29 14.91
C GLN A 512 -42.18 31.23 16.03
N SER A 513 -40.87 31.32 16.26
CA SER A 513 -40.27 32.45 16.94
C SER A 513 -39.07 32.98 16.16
N GLN A 514 -39.04 34.30 16.01
CA GLN A 514 -38.03 35.05 15.28
C GLN A 514 -36.66 34.84 15.93
N SER A 515 -35.68 34.42 15.12
CA SER A 515 -34.35 34.07 15.62
C SER A 515 -33.26 34.84 14.85
N SER A 516 -32.34 35.41 15.64
CA SER A 516 -31.20 36.23 15.21
C SER A 516 -30.27 35.50 14.22
N SER A 517 -29.34 36.22 13.55
CA SER A 517 -28.40 35.63 12.57
C SER A 517 -27.62 34.41 13.10
N ARG A 518 -27.37 34.35 14.42
CA ARG A 518 -26.72 33.22 15.10
C ARG A 518 -27.65 32.01 15.27
N SER A 519 -28.93 32.26 15.45
CA SER A 519 -29.97 31.23 15.55
C SER A 519 -30.33 30.64 14.18
N ARG A 520 -30.20 31.42 13.10
CA ARG A 520 -30.25 30.91 11.72
C ARG A 520 -29.12 29.94 11.41
N ALA A 521 -27.87 30.29 11.74
CA ALA A 521 -26.73 29.38 11.56
C ALA A 521 -26.88 28.08 12.37
N MET A 522 -27.44 28.14 13.58
CA MET A 522 -27.73 26.96 14.39
C MET A 522 -28.87 26.12 13.78
N LEU A 523 -29.93 26.75 13.27
CA LEU A 523 -31.04 26.07 12.59
C LEU A 523 -30.59 25.43 11.29
N ASP A 524 -29.75 26.10 10.49
CA ASP A 524 -29.15 25.56 9.27
C ASP A 524 -28.24 24.37 9.61
N HIS A 525 -27.46 24.46 10.70
CA HIS A 525 -26.63 23.36 11.17
C HIS A 525 -27.47 22.17 11.65
N LEU A 526 -28.54 22.41 12.40
CA LEU A 526 -29.45 21.35 12.88
C LEU A 526 -30.23 20.71 11.73
N GLN A 527 -30.71 21.49 10.75
CA GLN A 527 -31.33 20.95 9.53
C GLN A 527 -30.34 20.14 8.70
N MET A 528 -29.07 20.56 8.65
CA MET A 528 -28.01 19.82 7.98
C MET A 528 -27.72 18.50 8.71
N MET A 529 -27.69 18.51 10.05
CA MET A 529 -27.57 17.28 10.84
C MET A 529 -28.78 16.36 10.69
N GLU A 530 -29.99 16.91 10.62
CA GLU A 530 -31.22 16.13 10.44
C GLU A 530 -31.28 15.51 9.03
N GLN A 531 -30.95 16.26 7.99
CA GLN A 531 -30.79 15.73 6.64
C GLN A 531 -29.67 14.68 6.56
N PHE A 532 -28.57 14.89 7.28
CA PHE A 532 -27.51 13.90 7.39
C PHE A 532 -28.03 12.60 8.03
N LEU A 533 -28.75 12.68 9.16
CA LEU A 533 -29.28 11.50 9.85
C LEU A 533 -30.36 10.75 9.04
N VAL A 534 -31.26 11.47 8.37
CA VAL A 534 -32.25 10.86 7.46
C VAL A 534 -31.54 10.16 6.30
N THR A 535 -30.51 10.80 5.74
CA THR A 535 -29.66 10.22 4.71
C THR A 535 -28.94 8.97 5.23
N GLN A 536 -28.40 8.99 6.45
CA GLN A 536 -27.76 7.83 7.09
C GLN A 536 -28.75 6.68 7.28
N GLN A 537 -29.98 6.96 7.70
CA GLN A 537 -31.01 5.95 7.90
C GLN A 537 -31.44 5.31 6.57
N GLU A 538 -31.66 6.11 5.52
CA GLU A 538 -31.99 5.60 4.18
C GLU A 538 -30.83 4.79 3.59
N ILE A 539 -29.59 5.23 3.80
CA ILE A 539 -28.36 4.54 3.39
C ILE A 539 -28.22 3.20 4.12
N MET A 540 -28.36 3.16 5.44
CA MET A 540 -28.27 1.92 6.22
C MET A 540 -29.37 0.92 5.86
N THR A 541 -30.60 1.40 5.65
CA THR A 541 -31.74 0.55 5.27
C THR A 541 -31.55 -0.05 3.87
N SER A 542 -31.00 0.72 2.93
CA SER A 542 -30.70 0.26 1.56
C SER A 542 -29.46 -0.64 1.48
N PHE A 543 -28.48 -0.41 2.35
CA PHE A 543 -27.25 -1.20 2.46
C PHE A 543 -27.54 -2.65 2.91
N LEU A 544 -28.46 -2.82 3.86
CA LEU A 544 -28.91 -4.15 4.33
C LEU A 544 -29.63 -4.98 3.24
N ALA A 545 -30.08 -4.36 2.14
CA ALA A 545 -30.81 -5.02 1.05
C ALA A 545 -29.93 -5.53 -0.12
N GLY A 546 -28.59 -5.42 -0.03
CA GLY A 546 -27.66 -6.19 -0.88
C GLY A 546 -27.50 -5.74 -2.35
N SER A 547 -27.96 -4.54 -2.72
CA SER A 547 -27.76 -3.96 -4.07
C SER A 547 -27.54 -2.45 -4.00
N TYR A 548 -26.52 -2.03 -3.24
CA TYR A 548 -26.32 -0.63 -2.88
C TYR A 548 -25.81 0.25 -4.04
N LYS A 549 -26.64 1.19 -4.48
CA LYS A 549 -26.26 2.41 -5.21
C LYS A 549 -26.72 3.61 -4.37
N ILE A 550 -25.88 4.63 -4.20
CA ILE A 550 -26.30 5.87 -3.55
C ILE A 550 -27.38 6.51 -4.43
N PRO A 551 -28.57 6.79 -3.89
CA PRO A 551 -29.64 7.41 -4.66
C PRO A 551 -29.17 8.72 -5.30
N CYS A 552 -29.64 8.97 -6.52
CA CYS A 552 -29.27 10.16 -7.30
C CYS A 552 -29.63 11.51 -6.64
N ASP A 553 -30.47 11.52 -5.60
CA ASP A 553 -30.86 12.72 -4.84
C ASP A 553 -30.02 12.92 -3.55
N THR A 554 -29.23 11.93 -3.13
CA THR A 554 -28.40 12.00 -1.92
C THR A 554 -27.11 12.75 -2.18
N MET A 555 -26.83 13.83 -1.46
CA MET A 555 -25.56 14.58 -1.50
C MET A 555 -24.61 14.08 -0.42
N ILE A 556 -23.34 13.88 -0.78
CA ILE A 556 -22.27 13.36 0.12
C ILE A 556 -21.47 14.53 0.73
N SER A 557 -21.37 15.63 -0.02
CA SER A 557 -20.67 16.86 0.32
C SER A 557 -21.63 18.04 0.35
N ALA A 558 -21.28 19.07 1.10
CA ALA A 558 -22.11 20.25 1.28
C ALA A 558 -21.92 21.24 0.11
N PRO A 559 -23.00 21.73 -0.53
CA PRO A 559 -22.90 22.81 -1.50
C PRO A 559 -22.26 24.07 -0.90
N TRP A 560 -21.35 24.70 -1.64
CA TRP A 560 -20.60 25.89 -1.21
C TRP A 560 -20.70 27.02 -2.25
N PRO A 561 -21.91 27.56 -2.51
CA PRO A 561 -22.19 28.47 -3.63
C PRO A 561 -21.49 29.83 -3.52
N GLN A 562 -21.08 30.23 -2.32
CA GLN A 562 -20.45 31.52 -2.06
C GLN A 562 -19.11 31.68 -2.80
N ILE A 563 -18.40 30.57 -3.04
CA ILE A 563 -17.09 30.54 -3.68
C ILE A 563 -17.17 30.88 -5.16
N VAL A 564 -18.22 30.39 -5.81
CA VAL A 564 -18.44 30.57 -7.26
C VAL A 564 -19.25 31.82 -7.59
N SER A 565 -19.64 32.60 -6.58
CA SER A 565 -20.45 33.81 -6.75
C SER A 565 -19.79 34.90 -7.62
N HIS A 566 -18.46 34.89 -7.73
CA HIS A 566 -17.70 35.81 -8.57
C HIS A 566 -17.56 35.31 -10.03
N LEU A 567 -17.93 34.06 -10.32
CA LEU A 567 -17.88 33.50 -11.67
C LEU A 567 -19.17 33.85 -12.43
N PRO A 568 -19.13 33.93 -13.77
CA PRO A 568 -20.31 34.23 -14.57
C PRO A 568 -21.43 33.20 -14.35
N SER A 569 -22.62 33.66 -13.96
CA SER A 569 -23.78 32.79 -13.72
C SER A 569 -24.20 32.00 -14.96
N SER A 570 -23.93 32.53 -16.17
CA SER A 570 -24.17 31.85 -17.45
C SER A 570 -23.38 30.55 -17.64
N LEU A 571 -22.28 30.37 -16.90
CA LEU A 571 -21.46 29.16 -16.94
C LEU A 571 -21.88 28.10 -15.90
N GLY A 572 -22.81 28.44 -15.01
CA GLY A 572 -23.46 27.50 -14.09
C GLY A 572 -22.53 26.82 -13.10
N PHE A 573 -21.44 27.47 -12.67
CA PHE A 573 -20.47 26.85 -11.76
C PHE A 573 -21.12 26.44 -10.43
N GLN A 574 -20.81 25.22 -9.99
CA GLN A 574 -21.21 24.65 -8.71
C GLN A 574 -19.96 24.28 -7.92
N CYS A 575 -19.98 24.52 -6.62
CA CYS A 575 -18.88 24.17 -5.71
C CYS A 575 -19.42 23.34 -4.56
N CYS A 576 -18.67 22.32 -4.15
CA CYS A 576 -18.99 21.48 -3.00
C CYS A 576 -17.76 21.35 -2.10
N ARG A 577 -18.02 21.21 -0.79
CA ARG A 577 -17.00 21.00 0.24
C ARG A 577 -17.35 19.80 1.10
N ILE A 578 -16.33 19.06 1.48
CA ILE A 578 -16.42 18.01 2.49
C ILE A 578 -15.28 18.16 3.49
N SER A 579 -15.62 17.97 4.76
CA SER A 579 -14.65 17.84 5.85
C SER A 579 -14.89 16.48 6.50
N GLU A 580 -13.82 15.77 6.80
CA GLU A 580 -13.90 14.50 7.51
C GLU A 580 -14.59 14.71 8.87
N THR A 581 -15.76 14.09 9.03
CA THR A 581 -16.34 13.82 10.35
C THR A 581 -15.53 12.66 10.93
N GLY A 582 -15.06 12.73 12.18
CA GLY A 582 -14.14 11.74 12.79
C GLY A 582 -14.61 10.28 12.88
N ASP A 583 -15.63 9.88 12.11
CA ASP A 583 -16.07 8.52 11.83
C ASP A 583 -15.61 8.09 10.43
N GLU A 584 -14.36 7.63 10.35
CA GLU A 584 -13.71 7.17 9.11
C GLU A 584 -14.42 5.94 8.51
N SER A 585 -15.11 5.14 9.34
CA SER A 585 -15.85 3.95 8.93
C SER A 585 -17.02 4.28 7.99
N LEU A 586 -17.71 5.40 8.21
CA LEU A 586 -18.80 5.85 7.34
C LEU A 586 -18.31 6.21 5.94
N LEU A 587 -17.17 6.91 5.82
CA LEU A 587 -16.60 7.28 4.52
C LEU A 587 -16.18 6.04 3.72
N HIS A 588 -15.60 5.04 4.38
CA HIS A 588 -15.26 3.78 3.74
C HIS A 588 -16.47 2.98 3.25
N THR A 589 -17.60 3.08 3.96
CA THR A 589 -18.85 2.40 3.60
C THR A 589 -19.48 2.98 2.33
N LEU A 590 -19.25 4.27 2.03
CA LEU A 590 -19.78 4.91 0.82
C LEU A 590 -19.02 4.53 -0.45
N ILE A 591 -17.78 4.04 -0.34
CA ILE A 591 -16.86 3.81 -1.47
C ILE A 591 -17.50 3.00 -2.61
N PRO A 592 -18.15 1.84 -2.37
CA PRO A 592 -18.74 1.04 -3.46
C PRO A 592 -19.92 1.73 -4.16
N GLY A 593 -20.59 2.66 -3.47
CA GLY A 593 -21.72 3.44 -4.01
C GLY A 593 -21.30 4.76 -4.65
N VAL A 594 -20.09 5.26 -4.36
CA VAL A 594 -19.57 6.53 -4.89
C VAL A 594 -18.59 6.35 -6.03
N LEU A 595 -17.62 5.46 -5.90
CA LEU A 595 -16.56 5.32 -6.89
C LEU A 595 -17.05 4.52 -8.09
N SER A 596 -16.74 4.99 -9.30
CA SER A 596 -16.92 4.17 -10.50
C SER A 596 -15.98 2.96 -10.44
N HIS A 597 -16.22 1.95 -11.29
CA HIS A 597 -15.38 0.73 -11.30
C HIS A 597 -13.89 1.05 -11.50
N ARG A 598 -13.56 2.00 -12.38
CA ARG A 598 -12.18 2.43 -12.64
C ARG A 598 -11.59 3.23 -11.48
N GLU A 599 -12.37 4.11 -10.86
CA GLU A 599 -11.92 4.82 -9.66
C GLU A 599 -11.72 3.87 -8.49
N LEU A 600 -12.52 2.81 -8.39
CA LEU A 600 -12.36 1.77 -7.38
C LEU A 600 -11.07 0.97 -7.63
N GLU A 601 -10.75 0.63 -8.88
CA GLU A 601 -9.46 0.03 -9.23
C GLU A 601 -8.29 0.94 -8.84
N VAL A 602 -8.37 2.25 -9.13
CA VAL A 602 -7.35 3.22 -8.72
C VAL A 602 -7.27 3.28 -7.19
N TRP A 603 -8.40 3.38 -6.50
CA TRP A 603 -8.50 3.44 -5.04
C TRP A 603 -7.85 2.25 -4.34
N LEU A 604 -8.07 1.05 -4.88
CA LEU A 604 -7.48 -0.19 -4.38
C LEU A 604 -5.97 -0.27 -4.64
N ARG A 605 -5.47 0.39 -5.70
CA ARG A 605 -4.04 0.45 -6.04
C ARG A 605 -3.29 1.62 -5.41
N LEU A 606 -3.99 2.62 -4.85
CA LEU A 606 -3.36 3.74 -4.16
C LEU A 606 -2.58 3.26 -2.94
N SER A 607 -1.25 3.24 -3.07
CA SER A 607 -0.29 2.93 -2.00
C SER A 607 0.33 4.25 -1.49
N GLY A 608 0.45 4.38 -0.16
CA GLY A 608 1.02 5.57 0.48
C GLY A 608 0.38 5.90 1.84
N PRO A 609 0.78 7.02 2.47
CA PRO A 609 0.22 7.47 3.74
C PRO A 609 -1.31 7.62 3.66
N GLU A 610 -2.01 7.16 4.69
CA GLU A 610 -3.47 7.23 4.81
C GLU A 610 -4.02 8.63 4.50
N LYS A 611 -3.34 9.68 4.99
CA LYS A 611 -3.64 11.08 4.69
C LYS A 611 -3.83 11.33 3.18
N ARG A 612 -2.92 10.83 2.33
CA ARG A 612 -2.95 11.05 0.88
C ARG A 612 -4.08 10.27 0.21
N ARG A 613 -4.39 9.07 0.72
CA ARG A 613 -5.55 8.30 0.26
C ARG A 613 -6.83 9.04 0.61
N MET A 614 -6.95 9.56 1.83
CA MET A 614 -8.12 10.30 2.25
C MET A 614 -8.31 11.60 1.46
N GLU A 615 -7.25 12.39 1.24
CA GLU A 615 -7.27 13.57 0.36
C GLU A 615 -7.74 13.21 -1.05
N TRP A 616 -7.30 12.07 -1.58
CA TRP A 616 -7.75 11.59 -2.88
C TRP A 616 -9.25 11.29 -2.87
N LEU A 617 -9.76 10.54 -1.88
CA LEU A 617 -11.17 10.17 -1.77
C LEU A 617 -12.07 11.40 -1.61
N LEU A 618 -11.80 12.22 -0.60
CA LEU A 618 -12.58 13.42 -0.29
C LEU A 618 -12.67 14.36 -1.50
N GLY A 619 -11.58 14.51 -2.26
CA GLY A 619 -11.57 15.28 -3.50
C GLY A 619 -12.53 14.74 -4.57
N ARG A 620 -12.66 13.40 -4.70
CA ARG A 620 -13.60 12.79 -5.66
C ARG A 620 -15.04 12.88 -5.18
N LEU A 621 -15.28 12.75 -3.88
CA LEU A 621 -16.62 12.95 -3.30
C LEU A 621 -17.14 14.36 -3.62
N ALA A 622 -16.33 15.38 -3.31
CA ALA A 622 -16.68 16.77 -3.61
C ALA A 622 -16.84 17.03 -5.11
N ALA A 623 -15.95 16.46 -5.95
CA ALA A 623 -16.00 16.66 -7.40
C ALA A 623 -17.26 16.05 -8.03
N LYS A 624 -17.62 14.82 -7.66
CA LYS A 624 -18.82 14.14 -8.18
C LYS A 624 -20.08 14.90 -7.83
N ASP A 625 -20.18 15.40 -6.60
CA ASP A 625 -21.34 16.19 -6.17
C ASP A 625 -21.41 17.56 -6.84
N ALA A 626 -20.28 18.24 -7.05
CA ALA A 626 -20.25 19.47 -7.84
C ALA A 626 -20.75 19.21 -9.28
N VAL A 627 -20.34 18.10 -9.90
CA VAL A 627 -20.83 17.68 -11.22
C VAL A 627 -22.32 17.33 -11.19
N ARG A 628 -22.80 16.63 -10.16
CA ARG A 628 -24.23 16.27 -10.02
C ARG A 628 -25.11 17.50 -9.87
N LEU A 629 -24.69 18.48 -9.07
CA LEU A 629 -25.39 19.77 -8.96
C LEU A 629 -25.41 20.49 -10.30
N PHE A 630 -24.29 20.49 -11.03
CA PHE A 630 -24.21 21.11 -12.35
C PHE A 630 -25.18 20.45 -13.34
N LEU A 631 -25.19 19.10 -13.40
CA LEU A 631 -26.10 18.34 -14.26
C LEU A 631 -27.56 18.57 -13.92
N LYS A 632 -27.88 18.64 -12.63
CA LYS A 632 -29.24 18.90 -12.15
C LYS A 632 -29.69 20.31 -12.50
N ASP A 633 -28.88 21.32 -12.22
CA ASP A 633 -29.21 22.73 -12.43
C ASP A 633 -29.30 23.09 -13.92
N GLN A 634 -28.30 22.67 -14.72
CA GLN A 634 -28.16 23.10 -16.11
C GLN A 634 -28.89 22.20 -17.11
N TYR A 635 -29.06 20.91 -16.81
CA TYR A 635 -29.62 19.92 -17.73
C TYR A 635 -30.82 19.15 -17.18
N GLN A 636 -31.22 19.38 -15.92
CA GLN A 636 -32.27 18.61 -15.23
C GLN A 636 -32.00 17.10 -15.22
N LEU A 637 -30.72 16.71 -15.30
CA LEU A 637 -30.27 15.32 -15.29
C LEU A 637 -29.88 14.90 -13.88
N LYS A 638 -30.36 13.72 -13.47
CA LYS A 638 -29.93 13.07 -12.23
C LYS A 638 -28.90 12.00 -12.56
N ALA A 639 -27.78 12.01 -11.85
CA ALA A 639 -26.72 11.01 -11.98
C ALA A 639 -26.42 10.40 -10.62
N ASN A 640 -26.18 9.09 -10.57
CA ASN A 640 -25.60 8.49 -9.38
C ASN A 640 -24.11 8.85 -9.33
N PRO A 641 -23.52 8.99 -8.13
CA PRO A 641 -22.11 9.33 -8.01
C PRO A 641 -21.17 8.34 -8.74
N ALA A 642 -21.48 7.04 -8.70
CA ALA A 642 -20.71 6.00 -9.37
C ALA A 642 -20.77 6.05 -10.90
N ASP A 643 -21.76 6.74 -11.48
CA ASP A 643 -21.90 6.90 -12.94
C ASP A 643 -21.05 8.06 -13.49
N ILE A 644 -20.48 8.88 -12.61
CA ILE A 644 -19.55 9.96 -12.96
C ILE A 644 -18.14 9.50 -12.64
N GLU A 645 -17.27 9.43 -13.64
CA GLU A 645 -15.88 9.03 -13.48
C GLU A 645 -14.99 10.28 -13.39
N ILE A 646 -14.16 10.42 -12.36
CA ILE A 646 -13.15 11.47 -12.28
C ILE A 646 -11.77 10.91 -12.67
N THR A 647 -11.30 11.30 -13.85
CA THR A 647 -9.97 10.95 -14.38
C THR A 647 -9.04 12.16 -14.37
N THR A 648 -7.79 12.00 -14.80
CA THR A 648 -6.84 13.10 -14.98
C THR A 648 -6.21 13.07 -16.35
N ASP A 649 -5.94 14.24 -16.94
CA ASP A 649 -5.18 14.33 -18.19
C ASP A 649 -3.66 14.13 -17.97
N LYS A 650 -2.87 14.21 -19.06
CA LYS A 650 -1.40 14.10 -19.04
C LYS A 650 -0.68 15.17 -18.19
N HIS A 651 -1.38 16.22 -17.77
CA HIS A 651 -0.87 17.30 -16.93
C HIS A 651 -1.44 17.25 -15.50
N GLY A 652 -2.22 16.21 -15.18
CA GLY A 652 -2.82 16.01 -13.86
C GLY A 652 -4.13 16.78 -13.65
N ARG A 653 -4.68 17.44 -14.67
CA ARG A 653 -5.94 18.18 -14.57
C ARG A 653 -7.11 17.20 -14.44
N PRO A 654 -8.02 17.35 -13.47
CA PRO A 654 -9.16 16.45 -13.31
C PRO A 654 -10.18 16.66 -14.44
N LEU A 655 -10.72 15.56 -14.95
CA LEU A 655 -11.75 15.51 -15.98
C LEU A 655 -12.89 14.62 -15.51
N ALA A 656 -14.14 15.10 -15.64
CA ALA A 656 -15.30 14.22 -15.50
C ALA A 656 -15.57 13.50 -16.81
N GLY A 657 -15.83 12.21 -16.68
CA GLY A 657 -16.31 11.32 -17.72
C GLY A 657 -17.53 10.53 -17.25
N GLY A 658 -17.99 9.62 -18.11
CA GLY A 658 -19.23 8.87 -17.93
C GLY A 658 -20.19 9.11 -19.09
N GLU A 659 -21.15 8.21 -19.25
CA GLU A 659 -22.05 8.22 -20.40
C GLU A 659 -22.89 9.50 -20.47
N LEU A 660 -23.35 10.01 -19.32
CA LEU A 660 -24.11 11.26 -19.24
C LEU A 660 -23.27 12.48 -19.59
N ILE A 661 -22.00 12.51 -19.15
CA ILE A 661 -21.08 13.62 -19.43
C ILE A 661 -20.72 13.66 -20.92
N GLY A 662 -20.55 12.50 -21.57
CA GLY A 662 -20.27 12.39 -22.99
C GLY A 662 -21.41 12.87 -23.91
N LYS A 663 -22.63 13.03 -23.38
CA LYS A 663 -23.81 13.52 -24.11
C LYS A 663 -24.05 15.03 -23.94
N LEU A 664 -23.25 15.72 -23.14
CA LEU A 664 -23.38 17.16 -22.93
C LEU A 664 -22.95 17.92 -24.20
N ASP A 665 -23.66 19.00 -24.49
CA ASP A 665 -23.35 19.95 -25.57
C ASP A 665 -22.29 20.99 -25.17
N CYS A 666 -21.66 20.83 -24.00
CA CYS A 666 -20.64 21.73 -23.49
C CYS A 666 -19.40 21.00 -22.99
N ARG A 667 -18.27 21.72 -22.96
CA ARG A 667 -17.06 21.26 -22.30
C ARG A 667 -17.17 21.55 -20.79
N LEU A 668 -17.28 20.50 -19.99
CA LEU A 668 -17.24 20.57 -18.54
C LEU A 668 -15.79 20.78 -18.06
N THR A 669 -15.59 21.68 -17.10
CA THR A 669 -14.31 21.85 -16.40
C THR A 669 -14.48 21.58 -14.91
N ILE A 670 -13.45 20.99 -14.30
CA ILE A 670 -13.40 20.67 -12.87
C ILE A 670 -12.07 21.11 -12.29
N SER A 671 -12.08 21.55 -11.03
CA SER A 671 -10.86 21.67 -10.22
C SER A 671 -11.11 21.15 -8.82
N ILE A 672 -10.08 20.54 -8.22
CA ILE A 672 -10.14 19.90 -6.90
C ILE A 672 -9.02 20.50 -6.03
N THR A 673 -9.29 20.68 -4.74
CA THR A 673 -8.31 21.10 -3.75
C THR A 673 -8.50 20.34 -2.43
N HIS A 674 -7.43 20.21 -1.65
CA HIS A 674 -7.44 19.59 -0.33
C HIS A 674 -6.53 20.38 0.62
N SER A 675 -6.91 20.45 1.89
CA SER A 675 -6.06 20.97 2.96
C SER A 675 -6.44 20.30 4.28
N GLY A 676 -5.46 19.63 4.90
CA GLY A 676 -5.71 18.83 6.10
C GLY A 676 -6.64 17.65 5.83
N ARG A 677 -7.72 17.54 6.61
CA ARG A 677 -8.77 16.51 6.48
C ARG A 677 -10.02 17.03 5.75
N SER A 678 -9.85 18.02 4.87
CA SER A 678 -10.93 18.66 4.11
C SER A 678 -10.60 18.77 2.62
N ALA A 679 -11.62 18.68 1.78
CA ALA A 679 -11.51 18.86 0.33
C ALA A 679 -12.66 19.70 -0.23
N ALA A 680 -12.39 20.38 -1.35
CA ALA A 680 -13.39 21.11 -2.10
C ALA A 680 -13.19 20.91 -3.60
N ALA A 681 -14.27 21.01 -4.36
CA ALA A 681 -14.22 20.93 -5.81
C ALA A 681 -15.24 21.86 -6.46
N VAL A 682 -14.88 22.37 -7.63
CA VAL A 682 -15.72 23.21 -8.47
C VAL A 682 -15.92 22.55 -9.83
N ALA A 683 -17.15 22.60 -10.36
CA ALA A 683 -17.51 22.09 -11.68
C ALA A 683 -18.41 23.11 -12.42
N GLY A 684 -18.21 23.29 -13.73
CA GLY A 684 -19.05 24.18 -14.54
C GLY A 684 -18.67 24.20 -16.02
N LYS A 685 -19.39 25.00 -16.82
CA LYS A 685 -19.11 25.16 -18.25
C LYS A 685 -17.78 25.89 -18.43
N CYS A 686 -16.90 25.32 -19.24
CA CYS A 686 -15.65 25.96 -19.61
C CYS A 686 -15.90 27.18 -20.54
N GLY A 687 -16.93 27.13 -21.39
CA GLY A 687 -17.22 28.21 -22.34
C GLY A 687 -16.03 28.50 -23.27
N ASN A 688 -15.69 29.78 -23.44
CA ASN A 688 -14.48 30.23 -24.17
C ASN A 688 -13.25 30.34 -23.26
N HIS A 689 -13.35 29.90 -22.01
CA HIS A 689 -12.24 29.89 -21.05
C HIS A 689 -11.43 28.60 -21.18
N LEU A 690 -10.17 28.65 -20.77
CA LEU A 690 -9.27 27.51 -20.65
C LEU A 690 -9.65 26.60 -19.47
N GLY A 691 -10.11 27.19 -18.36
CA GLY A 691 -10.51 26.42 -17.19
C GLY A 691 -10.83 27.23 -15.94
N VAL A 692 -11.20 26.49 -14.89
CA VAL A 692 -11.37 27.02 -13.53
C VAL A 692 -10.35 26.32 -12.62
N GLY A 693 -9.88 27.02 -11.60
CA GLY A 693 -8.99 26.49 -10.58
C GLY A 693 -9.44 26.94 -9.20
N ILE A 694 -9.36 26.02 -8.23
CA ILE A 694 -9.64 26.28 -6.82
C ILE A 694 -8.46 25.82 -5.97
N ASP A 695 -8.14 26.60 -4.96
CA ASP A 695 -7.15 26.26 -3.94
C ASP A 695 -7.65 26.63 -2.54
N MET A 696 -7.19 25.90 -1.51
CA MET A 696 -7.65 26.06 -0.14
C MET A 696 -6.56 25.62 0.85
N GLU A 697 -6.28 26.45 1.85
CA GLU A 697 -5.27 26.20 2.88
C GLU A 697 -5.79 26.53 4.29
N SER A 698 -5.34 25.78 5.30
CA SER A 698 -5.78 25.92 6.69
C SER A 698 -5.02 27.02 7.44
N VAL A 699 -5.77 27.85 8.17
CA VAL A 699 -5.26 28.90 9.05
C VAL A 699 -4.81 28.25 10.37
N GLY A 700 -3.50 28.15 10.59
CA GLY A 700 -2.93 27.56 11.81
C GLY A 700 -1.98 26.37 11.59
N GLN A 701 -1.79 25.91 10.34
CA GLN A 701 -0.67 25.02 10.01
C GLN A 701 0.65 25.80 10.00
N ASN A 702 1.79 25.12 10.26
CA ASN A 702 3.10 25.76 10.25
C ASN A 702 3.49 26.15 8.82
N HIS A 703 3.41 27.45 8.51
CA HIS A 703 3.76 28.05 7.21
C HIS A 703 5.11 28.79 7.25
N GLU A 704 6.01 28.44 8.18
CA GLU A 704 7.33 29.05 8.28
C GLU A 704 8.10 29.00 6.96
N GLY A 705 8.55 30.17 6.50
CA GLY A 705 9.32 30.30 5.25
C GLY A 705 8.50 30.37 3.96
N LEU A 706 7.17 30.25 4.01
CA LEU A 706 6.30 30.34 2.81
C LEU A 706 6.50 31.65 2.05
N GLU A 707 6.65 32.78 2.76
CA GLU A 707 6.91 34.10 2.15
C GLU A 707 8.15 34.10 1.25
N ARG A 708 9.22 33.41 1.65
CA ARG A 708 10.49 33.37 0.89
C ARG A 708 10.41 32.49 -0.34
N ILE A 709 9.54 31.48 -0.31
CA ILE A 709 9.37 30.49 -1.38
C ILE A 709 8.32 30.96 -2.39
N ALA A 710 7.22 31.52 -1.89
CA ALA A 710 6.05 31.87 -2.69
C ALA A 710 6.16 33.23 -3.38
N LEU A 711 6.90 34.19 -2.80
CA LEU A 711 6.90 35.59 -3.22
C LEU A 711 8.30 36.08 -3.58
N SER A 712 8.39 36.78 -4.70
CA SER A 712 9.57 37.57 -5.07
C SER A 712 9.67 38.85 -4.26
N ALA A 713 10.84 39.49 -4.27
CA ALA A 713 11.05 40.78 -3.60
C ALA A 713 10.04 41.86 -4.03
N LYS A 714 9.62 41.87 -5.31
CA LYS A 714 8.60 42.81 -5.80
C LYS A 714 7.20 42.51 -5.24
N GLU A 715 6.84 41.24 -5.07
CA GLU A 715 5.56 40.84 -4.50
C GLU A 715 5.51 41.08 -2.99
N GLN A 716 6.63 40.92 -2.29
CA GLN A 716 6.76 41.31 -0.89
C GLN A 716 6.54 42.82 -0.69
N MET A 717 6.97 43.66 -1.65
CA MET A 717 6.65 45.09 -1.60
C MET A 717 5.15 45.35 -1.74
N LEU A 718 4.38 44.53 -2.46
CA LEU A 718 2.91 44.69 -2.55
C LEU A 718 2.23 44.46 -1.20
N LEU A 719 2.81 43.63 -0.32
CA LEU A 719 2.32 43.42 1.04
C LEU A 719 2.49 44.64 1.95
N SER A 720 3.25 45.67 1.54
CA SER A 720 3.35 46.91 2.32
C SER A 720 2.01 47.67 2.36
N ALA A 721 1.16 47.48 1.35
CA ALA A 721 -0.20 48.05 1.28
C ALA A 721 -1.21 47.31 2.18
N VAL A 722 -0.83 46.16 2.75
CA VAL A 722 -1.67 45.36 3.64
C VAL A 722 -1.35 45.69 5.10
N PRO A 723 -2.37 45.87 5.97
CA PRO A 723 -2.16 46.05 7.41
C PRO A 723 -1.31 44.93 8.01
N VAL A 724 -0.36 45.28 8.88
CA VAL A 724 0.59 44.33 9.50
C VAL A 724 -0.13 43.13 10.14
N SER A 725 -1.27 43.37 10.79
CA SER A 725 -2.09 42.34 11.44
C SER A 725 -2.71 41.31 10.48
N LYS A 726 -2.74 41.58 9.17
CA LYS A 726 -3.28 40.68 8.16
C LYS A 726 -2.20 40.12 7.23
N ARG A 727 -0.92 40.47 7.42
CA ARG A 727 0.15 40.10 6.47
C ARG A 727 0.34 38.59 6.34
N GLU A 728 0.35 37.88 7.45
CA GLU A 728 0.47 36.41 7.46
C GLU A 728 -0.68 35.75 6.68
N GLN A 729 -1.91 36.19 6.95
CA GLN A 729 -3.09 35.76 6.20
C GLN A 729 -2.98 36.09 4.69
N TRP A 730 -2.42 37.25 4.35
CA TRP A 730 -2.27 37.67 2.96
C TRP A 730 -1.18 36.90 2.22
N ILE A 731 -0.09 36.49 2.88
CA ILE A 731 0.90 35.58 2.28
C ILE A 731 0.21 34.29 1.84
N LEU A 732 -0.63 33.72 2.70
CA LEU A 732 -1.37 32.50 2.40
C LEU A 732 -2.46 32.73 1.31
N ARG A 733 -3.11 33.90 1.27
CA ARG A 733 -4.01 34.29 0.16
C ARG A 733 -3.29 34.35 -1.18
N LEU A 734 -2.08 34.91 -1.23
CA LEU A 734 -1.30 35.00 -2.47
C LEU A 734 -0.84 33.61 -2.93
N TRP A 735 -0.49 32.73 -2.00
CA TRP A 735 -0.22 31.32 -2.30
C TRP A 735 -1.44 30.64 -2.95
N CYS A 736 -2.61 30.69 -2.29
CA CYS A 736 -3.84 30.11 -2.85
C CYS A 736 -4.18 30.71 -4.22
N ALA A 737 -3.99 32.03 -4.40
CA ALA A 737 -4.26 32.70 -5.66
C ALA A 737 -3.40 32.16 -6.82
N LYS A 738 -2.09 31.95 -6.58
CA LYS A 738 -1.17 31.38 -7.57
C LYS A 738 -1.53 29.93 -7.91
N GLU A 739 -1.83 29.11 -6.92
CA GLU A 739 -2.24 27.71 -7.15
C GLU A 739 -3.58 27.62 -7.90
N ALA A 740 -4.55 28.45 -7.54
CA ALA A 740 -5.84 28.51 -8.25
C ALA A 740 -5.66 28.93 -9.71
N ALA A 741 -4.84 29.95 -10.01
CA ALA A 741 -4.57 30.35 -11.39
C ALA A 741 -3.80 29.27 -12.16
N ALA A 742 -2.82 28.61 -11.55
CA ALA A 742 -2.11 27.49 -12.17
C ALA A 742 -3.08 26.37 -12.57
N LYS A 743 -3.93 25.93 -11.63
CA LYS A 743 -4.96 24.91 -11.87
C LYS A 743 -5.92 25.30 -13.00
N ALA A 744 -6.33 26.56 -13.07
CA ALA A 744 -7.18 27.09 -14.15
C ALA A 744 -6.51 27.01 -15.53
N LEU A 745 -5.20 27.26 -15.59
CA LEU A 745 -4.36 27.08 -16.80
C LEU A 745 -4.17 25.60 -17.19
N GLY A 746 -4.66 24.66 -16.39
CA GLY A 746 -4.50 23.22 -16.59
C GLY A 746 -3.07 22.73 -16.36
N ARG A 747 -2.30 23.45 -15.53
CA ARG A 747 -0.91 23.12 -15.16
C ARG A 747 -0.75 23.23 -13.64
N GLY A 748 0.26 22.58 -13.07
CA GLY A 748 0.76 23.00 -11.76
C GLY A 748 1.68 24.22 -11.90
N MET A 749 2.20 24.77 -10.80
CA MET A 749 3.20 25.88 -10.83
C MET A 749 4.57 25.48 -11.43
N ALA A 750 4.67 24.34 -12.12
CA ALA A 750 5.90 23.80 -12.72
C ALA A 750 7.10 23.71 -11.73
N GLY A 751 6.82 23.47 -10.45
CA GLY A 751 7.83 23.36 -9.39
C GLY A 751 8.44 24.68 -8.93
N ASN A 752 7.99 25.84 -9.45
CA ASN A 752 8.44 27.16 -9.01
C ASN A 752 7.27 28.15 -8.91
N PRO A 753 6.84 28.54 -7.69
CA PRO A 753 5.75 29.49 -7.47
C PRO A 753 5.96 30.87 -8.11
N LEU A 754 7.20 31.24 -8.41
CA LEU A 754 7.53 32.51 -9.04
C LEU A 754 7.18 32.56 -10.53
N ASN A 755 6.82 31.43 -11.15
CA ASN A 755 6.32 31.35 -12.53
C ASN A 755 4.93 32.00 -12.71
N LEU A 756 4.24 32.30 -11.60
CA LEU A 756 3.06 33.17 -11.57
C LEU A 756 3.38 34.37 -10.68
N PHE A 757 3.33 35.56 -11.25
CA PHE A 757 3.72 36.79 -10.59
C PHE A 757 2.48 37.62 -10.24
N VAL A 758 2.36 38.03 -8.97
CA VAL A 758 1.31 38.93 -8.49
C VAL A 758 1.60 40.35 -8.96
N GLN A 759 0.73 40.88 -9.82
CA GLN A 759 0.81 42.24 -10.34
C GLN A 759 0.14 43.26 -9.41
N LYS A 760 -1.00 42.88 -8.82
CA LYS A 760 -1.80 43.78 -7.98
C LYS A 760 -2.55 42.99 -6.91
N ILE A 761 -2.70 43.61 -5.74
CA ILE A 761 -3.50 43.14 -4.62
C ILE A 761 -4.57 44.18 -4.34
N ASP A 762 -5.84 43.76 -4.31
CA ASP A 762 -6.94 44.55 -3.76
C ASP A 762 -7.33 43.98 -2.39
N ALA A 763 -6.90 44.67 -1.34
CA ALA A 763 -7.09 44.21 0.02
C ALA A 763 -8.54 44.27 0.52
N GLU A 764 -9.39 45.07 -0.13
CA GLU A 764 -10.79 45.25 0.25
C GLU A 764 -11.68 44.20 -0.41
N SER A 765 -11.51 44.00 -1.72
CA SER A 765 -12.29 43.01 -2.47
C SER A 765 -11.75 41.58 -2.34
N GLY A 766 -10.48 41.41 -1.97
CA GLY A 766 -9.81 40.11 -1.95
C GLY A 766 -9.29 39.67 -3.32
N GLU A 767 -9.33 40.55 -4.33
CA GLU A 767 -8.89 40.27 -5.69
C GLU A 767 -7.36 40.32 -5.82
N VAL A 768 -6.79 39.35 -6.53
CA VAL A 768 -5.36 39.25 -6.84
C VAL A 768 -5.20 39.13 -8.35
N SER A 769 -4.50 40.09 -8.95
CA SER A 769 -4.16 40.06 -10.37
C SER A 769 -2.79 39.40 -10.56
N LEU A 770 -2.72 38.43 -11.48
CA LEU A 770 -1.57 37.55 -11.72
C LEU A 770 -1.17 37.60 -13.18
N ALA A 771 0.11 37.43 -13.48
CA ALA A 771 0.62 37.24 -14.84
C ALA A 771 1.61 36.09 -14.91
N LEU A 772 1.75 35.48 -16.09
CA LEU A 772 2.72 34.42 -16.31
C LEU A 772 4.14 34.99 -16.31
N SER A 773 5.07 34.19 -15.79
CA SER A 773 6.49 34.48 -15.81
C SER A 773 7.32 33.22 -16.05
N GLY A 774 8.61 33.40 -16.32
CA GLY A 774 9.59 32.32 -16.29
C GLY A 774 9.31 31.17 -17.26
N GLU A 775 9.29 29.95 -16.74
CA GLU A 775 9.10 28.74 -17.56
C GLU A 775 7.64 28.54 -17.98
N LEU A 776 6.68 28.88 -17.11
CA LEU A 776 5.27 28.72 -17.41
C LEU A 776 4.83 29.66 -18.55
N ALA A 777 5.37 30.88 -18.59
CA ALA A 777 5.18 31.80 -19.72
C ALA A 777 5.72 31.25 -21.04
N ARG A 778 6.84 30.49 -21.01
CA ARG A 778 7.39 29.84 -22.22
C ARG A 778 6.52 28.67 -22.67
N GLN A 779 6.00 27.88 -21.74
CA GLN A 779 5.15 26.72 -22.04
C GLN A 779 3.75 27.13 -22.51
N LEU A 780 3.23 28.26 -22.02
CA LEU A 780 1.93 28.84 -22.35
C LEU A 780 2.11 30.18 -23.07
N ASN A 781 2.92 30.17 -24.14
CA ASN A 781 3.31 31.40 -24.86
C ASN A 781 2.10 32.21 -25.37
N ASP A 782 0.99 31.54 -25.69
CA ASP A 782 -0.24 32.19 -26.16
C ASP A 782 -0.95 33.03 -25.07
N TYR A 783 -0.61 32.79 -23.79
CA TYR A 783 -1.21 33.44 -22.62
C TYR A 783 -0.21 34.33 -21.86
N LYS A 784 1.05 34.44 -22.32
CA LYS A 784 2.14 35.08 -21.57
C LYS A 784 1.90 36.57 -21.25
N ASP A 785 1.14 37.24 -22.10
CA ASP A 785 0.84 38.68 -22.00
C ASP A 785 -0.54 38.94 -21.36
N MET A 786 -1.25 37.88 -20.92
CA MET A 786 -2.56 38.00 -20.26
C MET A 786 -2.41 38.20 -18.75
N SER A 787 -3.32 38.99 -18.18
CA SER A 787 -3.53 39.08 -16.74
C SER A 787 -4.70 38.19 -16.34
N PHE A 788 -4.52 37.42 -15.28
CA PHE A 788 -5.54 36.55 -14.69
C PHE A 788 -5.98 37.11 -13.35
N THR A 789 -7.25 36.92 -13.03
CA THR A 789 -7.80 37.34 -11.74
C THR A 789 -8.09 36.12 -10.88
N ALA A 790 -7.63 36.17 -9.63
CA ALA A 790 -8.00 35.22 -8.59
C ALA A 790 -8.75 35.95 -7.47
N HIS A 791 -9.89 35.42 -7.06
CA HIS A 791 -10.66 35.94 -5.93
C HIS A 791 -10.33 35.13 -4.68
N THR A 792 -9.81 35.80 -3.65
CA THR A 792 -9.39 35.17 -2.39
C THR A 792 -10.32 35.56 -1.25
N ARG A 793 -10.60 34.63 -0.34
CA ARG A 793 -11.40 34.91 0.86
C ARG A 793 -11.02 33.97 2.01
N HIS A 794 -11.32 34.43 3.20
CA HIS A 794 -11.22 33.66 4.44
C HIS A 794 -12.62 33.21 4.85
N ASP A 795 -12.81 31.91 5.05
CA ASP A 795 -14.08 31.32 5.48
C ASP A 795 -13.82 30.19 6.49
N GLY A 796 -14.28 30.38 7.73
CA GLY A 796 -13.97 29.50 8.84
C GLY A 796 -12.46 29.38 9.08
N ASP A 797 -11.97 28.14 9.14
CA ASP A 797 -10.56 27.82 9.38
C ASP A 797 -9.71 27.78 8.10
N PHE A 798 -10.24 28.25 6.96
CA PHE A 798 -9.60 28.14 5.66
C PHE A 798 -9.49 29.47 4.92
N ILE A 799 -8.36 29.65 4.23
CA ILE A 799 -8.21 30.61 3.15
C ILE A 799 -8.38 29.85 1.84
N PHE A 800 -9.14 30.40 0.92
CA PHE A 800 -9.31 29.82 -0.39
C PHE A 800 -9.18 30.87 -1.49
N ALA A 801 -8.89 30.38 -2.69
CA ALA A 801 -8.88 31.19 -3.89
C ALA A 801 -9.57 30.45 -5.04
N ILE A 802 -10.23 31.21 -5.91
CA ILE A 802 -10.78 30.73 -7.17
C ILE A 802 -10.32 31.62 -8.32
N SER A 803 -9.94 31.00 -9.43
CA SER A 803 -9.56 31.71 -10.65
C SER A 803 -10.16 31.02 -11.86
N MET A 804 -10.51 31.81 -12.86
CA MET A 804 -10.96 31.34 -14.16
C MET A 804 -10.12 32.04 -15.22
N VAL A 805 -9.61 31.27 -16.17
CA VAL A 805 -8.69 31.73 -17.20
C VAL A 805 -9.28 31.47 -18.56
#